data_AF-A0A6J1N371-F1
#
_entry.id   AF-A0A6J1N371-F1
#
_cell.length_a   1.000
_cell.length_b   1.000
_cell.length_c   1.000
_cell.angle_alpha   90.00
_cell.angle_beta   90.00
_cell.angle_gamma   90.00
#
_symmetry.space_group_name_H-M   'P 1'
#
loop_
_entity.id
_entity.type
_entity.pdbx_description
1 polymer ?
#
loop_
_entity_poly.entity_id
_entity_poly.type
_entity_poly.pdbx_seq_one_letter_code
_entity_poly.pdbx_strand_id
1 'polypeptide(L)'
;MDAMINVWTVVENVRVASSAAEVAIFTAVLYWFFTSSRVADMLEVVGERVGGWCGRDSSSLRQAVRARRRHNADVYAKLDAEITTRTSSLYRLKEEPQVPAPQPDRRPPAGLACSRCAPLSRDSWKEPKSEESGAVINILDIGRQTFANGGVVARYLCDLAHCIHLVKYDFKDVVPSVVNDERFQRAIEDTTQEEIKKTANGTHRAEDTYTAARRRIEARAMKVLANISSAMSTHVLRLVAWVCHKAVRRIAGGGCGTRAACVERLRRARAAGLPLVFVPLHRSHFDYILVTFTLYLTGLRPPLVAAGDNMRIPFFGWFLRGCGAFFIRRRVDGSEYHGDPVYKSALRAYILNSLAANNNLEFFIEGGRTRTGKPQLPKAGILSVIMDAYHDGTIDDALLVPVTLNYDRLVDGNFVREQLGMPKQMETFWSALRGIWRTLNTNHGSIRVDFNQPISLKELVTSFQKYNYLKAPIERPLTPPNNNLAVNLDRQILYNHSHSSLFGADVSTDQKMMVEAIGRHLVYDAAQSTALMCTNVVSYVLLTEQRRGCSVSQLQRCVRARGDALRLAGRDLGYTGEEHLVIRRALEMLGSSLVRVEGSGANRTVRAHASVPAALELSYYSNALVAHYAAPAILATALESIVCTQGADEDSVRHSELMEAALQLSEILSQEFILCAPCTRIEERLQQALDELIAQDVLADTRTPDALEEQRWSRRIARTFDDEDDEERPDPTRYIKYKLSKSPEALAERRRLVQTIRPLLEGYAATCRCVRDATQKEVVGAALDSLLESFAQNKMVYGEAVSTDAIRNCLRLLRQWGVIEMYTDKRERMIRVSAPYDNQRSMDEVCANIYKFNMATPVL
;
A
#
# COMPACT_ATOMS: atom_id res chain seq x y z
N MET A 1 20.17 -10.99 -34.74
CA MET A 1 19.60 -9.63 -34.57
C MET A 1 19.07 -9.09 -35.89
N ASP A 2 19.83 -9.16 -37.00
CA ASP A 2 19.38 -8.60 -38.29
C ASP A 2 18.20 -9.33 -38.96
N ALA A 3 18.09 -10.66 -38.78
CA ALA A 3 16.91 -11.41 -39.26
C ALA A 3 15.61 -11.06 -38.49
N MET A 4 15.72 -10.58 -37.24
CA MET A 4 14.57 -10.18 -36.43
C MET A 4 14.15 -8.73 -36.66
N ILE A 5 15.11 -7.87 -37.08
CA ILE A 5 14.86 -6.49 -37.47
C ILE A 5 14.13 -6.46 -38.83
N ASN A 6 14.48 -7.36 -39.75
CA ASN A 6 13.78 -7.47 -41.05
C ASN A 6 12.36 -8.04 -40.95
N VAL A 7 12.06 -8.87 -39.93
CA VAL A 7 10.67 -9.29 -39.65
C VAL A 7 9.87 -8.13 -39.03
N TRP A 8 10.52 -7.22 -38.30
CA TRP A 8 9.89 -6.06 -37.68
C TRP A 8 9.56 -4.94 -38.67
N THR A 9 10.38 -4.71 -39.69
CA THR A 9 10.09 -3.75 -40.77
C THR A 9 8.94 -4.22 -41.68
N VAL A 10 8.70 -5.53 -41.77
CA VAL A 10 7.52 -6.09 -42.44
C VAL A 10 6.24 -5.89 -41.62
N VAL A 11 6.33 -5.92 -40.27
CA VAL A 11 5.18 -5.71 -39.37
C VAL A 11 4.74 -4.24 -39.32
N GLU A 12 5.66 -3.29 -39.54
CA GLU A 12 5.35 -1.85 -39.55
C GLU A 12 4.51 -1.43 -40.78
N ASN A 13 4.48 -2.25 -41.83
CA ASN A 13 3.75 -1.98 -43.09
C ASN A 13 2.44 -2.77 -43.26
N VAL A 14 2.02 -3.59 -42.29
CA VAL A 14 0.76 -4.36 -42.40
C VAL A 14 -0.34 -3.74 -41.54
N ARG A 15 -1.08 -2.80 -42.13
CA ARG A 15 -2.41 -2.35 -41.66
C ARG A 15 -3.49 -3.40 -41.96
N VAL A 16 -3.32 -4.67 -41.58
CA VAL A 16 -4.40 -5.68 -41.71
C VAL A 16 -4.28 -6.75 -40.62
N ALA A 17 -5.41 -6.96 -39.90
CA ALA A 17 -5.71 -8.01 -38.92
C ALA A 17 -4.85 -8.04 -37.63
N SER A 18 -5.26 -7.26 -36.62
CA SER A 18 -4.66 -7.27 -35.28
C SER A 18 -4.69 -8.67 -34.64
N SER A 19 -5.67 -9.52 -34.99
CA SER A 19 -5.81 -10.87 -34.47
C SER A 19 -4.65 -11.82 -34.81
N ALA A 20 -4.03 -11.70 -36.00
CA ALA A 20 -2.98 -12.62 -36.42
C ALA A 20 -1.62 -12.29 -35.77
N ALA A 21 -1.28 -11.01 -35.70
CA ALA A 21 -0.11 -10.54 -34.97
C ALA A 21 -0.22 -10.84 -33.46
N GLU A 22 -1.43 -10.76 -32.90
CA GLU A 22 -1.71 -11.05 -31.49
C GLU A 22 -1.65 -12.55 -31.17
N VAL A 23 -2.14 -13.43 -32.04
CA VAL A 23 -1.98 -14.89 -31.90
C VAL A 23 -0.52 -15.31 -32.07
N ALA A 24 0.23 -14.66 -32.97
CA ALA A 24 1.67 -14.87 -33.11
C ALA A 24 2.45 -14.44 -31.86
N ILE A 25 2.04 -13.36 -31.19
CA ILE A 25 2.62 -12.95 -29.91
C ILE A 25 2.26 -13.94 -28.80
N PHE A 26 1.00 -14.37 -28.70
CA PHE A 26 0.58 -15.36 -27.70
C PHE A 26 1.28 -16.71 -27.89
N THR A 27 1.46 -17.15 -29.13
CA THR A 27 2.21 -18.38 -29.45
C THR A 27 3.71 -18.20 -29.29
N ALA A 28 4.29 -17.03 -29.58
CA ALA A 28 5.69 -16.70 -29.30
C ALA A 28 5.99 -16.61 -27.79
N VAL A 29 5.05 -16.09 -27.00
CA VAL A 29 5.09 -16.03 -25.54
C VAL A 29 5.04 -17.45 -24.98
N LEU A 30 4.12 -18.30 -25.44
CA LEU A 30 4.08 -19.72 -25.07
C LEU A 30 5.36 -20.44 -25.51
N TYR A 31 5.81 -20.27 -26.75
CA TYR A 31 7.03 -20.86 -27.30
C TYR A 31 8.26 -20.47 -26.46
N TRP A 32 8.40 -19.20 -26.10
CA TRP A 32 9.46 -18.70 -25.23
C TRP A 32 9.36 -19.23 -23.79
N PHE A 33 8.14 -19.33 -23.23
CA PHE A 33 7.90 -19.94 -21.92
C PHE A 33 8.27 -21.43 -21.88
N PHE A 34 8.11 -22.15 -22.98
CA PHE A 34 8.48 -23.57 -23.07
C PHE A 34 9.96 -23.81 -23.42
N THR A 35 10.71 -22.84 -23.94
CA THR A 35 12.07 -23.08 -24.49
C THR A 35 13.25 -22.47 -23.72
N SER A 36 13.04 -21.65 -22.69
CA SER A 36 14.16 -20.95 -22.01
C SER A 36 14.71 -21.72 -20.80
N SER A 37 15.93 -22.24 -20.94
CA SER A 37 16.82 -22.99 -20.00
C SER A 37 16.64 -24.50 -19.94
N ARG A 38 15.44 -25.03 -19.66
CA ARG A 38 15.28 -26.48 -19.46
C ARG A 38 15.20 -27.31 -20.73
N VAL A 39 14.88 -26.71 -21.88
CA VAL A 39 14.95 -27.40 -23.18
C VAL A 39 16.40 -27.52 -23.66
N ALA A 40 17.31 -26.63 -23.26
CA ALA A 40 18.74 -26.83 -23.49
C ALA A 40 19.25 -28.03 -22.68
N ASP A 41 18.94 -28.09 -21.37
CA ASP A 41 19.25 -29.25 -20.53
C ASP A 41 18.54 -30.53 -21.00
N MET A 42 17.30 -30.43 -21.49
CA MET A 42 16.54 -31.58 -22.01
C MET A 42 17.03 -32.02 -23.40
N LEU A 43 17.44 -31.10 -24.28
CA LEU A 43 18.07 -31.41 -25.57
C LEU A 43 19.49 -31.97 -25.38
N GLU A 44 20.18 -31.59 -24.32
CA GLU A 44 21.47 -32.17 -23.93
C GLU A 44 21.27 -33.61 -23.41
N VAL A 45 20.25 -33.85 -22.57
CA VAL A 45 19.89 -35.20 -22.09
C VAL A 45 19.28 -36.10 -23.19
N VAL A 46 18.49 -35.52 -24.10
CA VAL A 46 17.95 -36.22 -25.28
C VAL A 46 19.06 -36.46 -26.29
N GLY A 47 20.00 -35.52 -26.45
CA GLY A 47 21.23 -35.67 -27.23
C GLY A 47 22.14 -36.76 -26.68
N GLU A 48 22.28 -36.90 -25.36
CA GLU A 48 22.99 -38.00 -24.68
C GLU A 48 22.33 -39.36 -24.95
N ARG A 49 21.00 -39.44 -25.00
CA ARG A 49 20.27 -40.71 -25.26
C ARG A 49 20.21 -41.08 -26.74
N VAL A 50 20.10 -40.11 -27.64
CA VAL A 50 20.08 -40.34 -29.09
C VAL A 50 21.50 -40.59 -29.62
N GLY A 51 22.52 -39.96 -29.04
CA GLY A 51 23.94 -40.25 -29.31
C GLY A 51 24.35 -41.69 -28.95
N GLY A 52 23.63 -42.36 -28.04
CA GLY A 52 23.80 -43.78 -27.72
C GLY A 52 23.32 -44.74 -28.81
N TRP A 53 22.52 -44.29 -29.79
CA TRP A 53 22.04 -45.09 -30.91
C TRP A 53 22.87 -44.91 -32.19
N CYS A 54 23.56 -43.79 -32.36
CA CYS A 54 24.50 -43.56 -33.46
C CYS A 54 25.93 -43.90 -33.01
N GLY A 55 26.32 -45.17 -33.14
CA GLY A 55 27.61 -45.70 -32.73
C GLY A 55 28.83 -44.95 -33.28
N ARG A 56 29.35 -44.00 -32.50
CA ARG A 56 30.68 -43.38 -32.71
C ARG A 56 31.50 -43.41 -31.41
N ASP A 57 32.67 -44.03 -31.53
CA ASP A 57 33.85 -44.08 -30.65
C ASP A 57 33.66 -44.21 -29.12
N SER A 58 33.78 -45.45 -28.66
CA SER A 58 33.54 -45.91 -27.28
C SER A 58 34.63 -45.60 -26.23
N SER A 59 35.55 -44.66 -26.49
CA SER A 59 36.65 -44.32 -25.57
C SER A 59 36.36 -43.10 -24.69
N SER A 60 35.76 -42.02 -25.24
CA SER A 60 35.40 -40.81 -24.48
C SER A 60 34.22 -41.04 -23.54
N LEU A 61 33.25 -41.87 -23.96
CA LEU A 61 32.05 -42.24 -23.19
C LEU A 61 32.38 -43.05 -21.94
N ARG A 62 33.39 -43.95 -22.00
CA ARG A 62 33.88 -44.67 -20.80
C ARG A 62 34.59 -43.73 -19.82
N GLN A 63 35.28 -42.71 -20.32
CA GLN A 63 35.88 -41.67 -19.47
C GLN A 63 34.82 -40.79 -18.81
N ALA A 64 33.78 -40.38 -19.55
CA ALA A 64 32.66 -39.61 -19.01
C ALA A 64 31.84 -40.39 -17.96
N VAL A 65 31.57 -41.69 -18.21
CA VAL A 65 30.90 -42.57 -17.23
C VAL A 65 31.76 -42.82 -16.00
N ARG A 66 33.10 -42.94 -16.15
CA ARG A 66 34.03 -43.04 -15.02
C ARG A 66 34.19 -41.72 -14.25
N ALA A 67 34.11 -40.58 -14.92
CA ALA A 67 34.11 -39.25 -14.29
C ALA A 67 32.80 -39.01 -13.54
N ARG A 68 31.65 -39.42 -14.10
CA ARG A 68 30.34 -39.35 -13.45
C ARG A 68 30.17 -40.35 -12.31
N ARG A 69 30.75 -41.55 -12.40
CA ARG A 69 30.86 -42.48 -11.26
C ARG A 69 31.73 -41.93 -10.15
N ARG A 70 32.85 -41.26 -10.48
CA ARG A 70 33.68 -40.56 -9.48
C ARG A 70 32.95 -39.38 -8.86
N HIS A 71 32.24 -38.58 -9.65
CA HIS A 71 31.44 -37.48 -9.13
C HIS A 71 30.28 -37.97 -8.23
N ASN A 72 29.57 -39.02 -8.64
CA ASN A 72 28.56 -39.63 -7.79
C ASN A 72 29.17 -40.26 -6.54
N ALA A 73 30.32 -40.93 -6.64
CA ALA A 73 31.04 -41.46 -5.47
C ALA A 73 31.49 -40.34 -4.53
N ASP A 74 31.93 -39.19 -5.04
CA ASP A 74 32.25 -38.00 -4.24
C ASP A 74 30.99 -37.38 -3.60
N VAL A 75 29.85 -37.40 -4.29
CA VAL A 75 28.56 -36.95 -3.74
C VAL A 75 28.09 -37.88 -2.63
N TYR A 76 28.17 -39.20 -2.82
CA TYR A 76 27.87 -40.18 -1.78
C TYR A 76 28.86 -40.12 -0.63
N ALA A 77 30.15 -39.93 -0.89
CA ALA A 77 31.16 -39.73 0.16
C ALA A 77 30.94 -38.42 0.93
N LYS A 78 30.50 -37.35 0.28
CA LYS A 78 30.08 -36.10 0.95
C LYS A 78 28.83 -36.32 1.78
N LEU A 79 27.84 -37.05 1.26
CA LEU A 79 26.61 -37.36 1.98
C LEU A 79 26.92 -38.24 3.20
N ASP A 80 27.78 -39.25 3.06
CA ASP A 80 28.23 -40.12 4.14
C ASP A 80 29.06 -39.33 5.16
N ALA A 81 29.94 -38.42 4.71
CA ALA A 81 30.66 -37.52 5.61
C ALA A 81 29.70 -36.59 6.37
N GLU A 82 28.66 -36.07 5.71
CA GLU A 82 27.64 -35.23 6.34
C GLU A 82 26.76 -36.02 7.31
N ILE A 83 26.39 -37.26 6.98
CA ILE A 83 25.69 -38.21 7.87
C ILE A 83 26.59 -38.57 9.06
N THR A 84 27.88 -38.80 8.84
CA THR A 84 28.87 -39.12 9.89
C THR A 84 29.11 -37.92 10.80
N THR A 85 29.16 -36.71 10.24
CA THR A 85 29.28 -35.45 10.99
C THR A 85 28.00 -35.18 11.78
N ARG A 86 26.83 -35.46 11.20
CA ARG A 86 25.53 -35.34 11.86
C ARG A 86 25.36 -36.37 12.99
N THR A 87 25.80 -37.60 12.78
CA THR A 87 25.77 -38.64 13.82
C THR A 87 26.77 -38.37 14.93
N SER A 88 27.99 -37.90 14.62
CA SER A 88 28.97 -37.52 15.64
C SER A 88 28.54 -36.28 16.44
N SER A 89 27.90 -35.30 15.80
CA SER A 89 27.29 -34.15 16.50
C SER A 89 26.07 -34.57 17.33
N LEU A 90 25.27 -35.54 16.88
CA LEU A 90 24.21 -36.15 17.69
C LEU A 90 24.76 -36.92 18.91
N TYR A 91 25.92 -37.58 18.79
CA TYR A 91 26.60 -38.21 19.93
C TYR A 91 27.11 -37.17 20.92
N ARG A 92 27.76 -36.08 20.46
CA ARG A 92 28.17 -34.97 21.32
C ARG A 92 26.99 -34.30 22.03
N LEU A 93 25.88 -34.09 21.33
CA LEU A 93 24.64 -33.56 21.92
C LEU A 93 24.01 -34.46 23.00
N LYS A 94 24.35 -35.76 23.04
CA LYS A 94 23.91 -36.67 24.09
C LYS A 94 24.82 -36.66 25.32
N GLU A 95 26.08 -36.27 25.17
CA GLU A 95 27.08 -36.23 26.26
C GLU A 95 27.14 -34.86 26.96
N GLU A 96 26.72 -33.79 26.29
CA GLU A 96 26.60 -32.45 26.87
C GLU A 96 25.27 -32.24 27.60
N PRO A 97 25.21 -31.41 28.66
CA PRO A 97 23.93 -31.02 29.27
C PRO A 97 23.02 -30.44 28.20
N GLN A 98 21.76 -30.89 28.16
CA GLN A 98 20.78 -30.43 27.18
C GLN A 98 20.61 -28.90 27.27
N VAL A 99 21.36 -28.16 26.46
CA VAL A 99 21.05 -26.77 26.17
C VAL A 99 19.74 -26.83 25.39
N PRO A 100 18.63 -26.27 25.90
CA PRO A 100 17.39 -26.24 25.16
C PRO A 100 17.69 -25.62 23.79
N ALA A 101 17.22 -26.26 22.73
CA ALA A 101 17.45 -25.76 21.38
C ALA A 101 17.08 -24.26 21.35
N PRO A 102 17.94 -23.39 20.79
CA PRO A 102 17.61 -21.97 20.72
C PRO A 102 16.24 -21.85 20.08
N GLN A 103 15.30 -21.26 20.82
CA GLN A 103 13.96 -21.11 20.29
C GLN A 103 14.07 -20.30 19.00
N PRO A 104 13.44 -20.74 17.90
CA PRO A 104 13.51 -19.99 16.65
C PRO A 104 13.00 -18.57 16.91
N ASP A 105 13.72 -17.57 16.40
CA ASP A 105 13.33 -16.17 16.51
C ASP A 105 11.88 -16.02 16.06
N ARG A 106 11.01 -15.71 17.03
CA ARG A 106 9.57 -15.57 16.77
C ARG A 106 9.32 -14.19 16.20
N ARG A 107 8.79 -14.15 14.99
CA ARG A 107 8.29 -12.89 14.41
C ARG A 107 7.08 -12.41 15.20
N PRO A 108 6.93 -11.10 15.43
CA PRO A 108 5.78 -10.57 16.14
C PRO A 108 4.48 -10.89 15.40
N PRO A 109 3.36 -11.12 16.11
CA PRO A 109 2.07 -11.31 15.47
C PRO A 109 1.66 -9.99 14.79
N ALA A 110 1.50 -10.04 13.46
CA ALA A 110 1.16 -8.88 12.65
C ALA A 110 -0.21 -9.04 11.99
N GLY A 111 -0.87 -7.91 11.73
CA GLY A 111 -2.16 -7.85 11.04
C GLY A 111 -3.32 -8.40 11.86
N LEU A 112 -3.27 -8.28 13.20
CA LEU A 112 -4.40 -8.63 14.06
C LEU A 112 -5.47 -7.53 14.00
N ALA A 113 -6.73 -7.89 14.20
CA ALA A 113 -7.83 -6.92 14.28
C ALA A 113 -7.66 -6.01 15.51
N CYS A 114 -8.15 -4.78 15.41
CA CYS A 114 -8.05 -3.76 16.46
C CYS A 114 -8.75 -4.22 17.74
N SER A 115 -8.07 -4.09 18.88
CA SER A 115 -8.62 -4.49 20.18
C SER A 115 -9.72 -3.55 20.70
N ARG A 116 -9.82 -2.32 20.18
CA ARG A 116 -10.82 -1.33 20.61
C ARG A 116 -12.14 -1.49 19.86
N CYS A 117 -12.11 -1.39 18.52
CA CYS A 117 -13.32 -1.39 17.69
C CYS A 117 -13.63 -2.73 17.03
N ALA A 118 -12.77 -3.74 17.17
CA ALA A 118 -12.99 -5.08 16.65
C ALA A 118 -12.54 -6.21 17.60
N PRO A 119 -12.84 -6.15 18.92
CA PRO A 119 -12.41 -7.16 19.89
C PRO A 119 -12.96 -8.57 19.58
N LEU A 120 -14.20 -8.70 19.14
CA LEU A 120 -14.82 -9.98 18.81
C LEU A 120 -14.13 -10.59 17.58
N SER A 121 -13.95 -9.81 16.51
CA SER A 121 -13.21 -10.26 15.32
C SER A 121 -11.78 -10.65 15.66
N ARG A 122 -11.13 -9.94 16.61
CA ARG A 122 -9.77 -10.22 17.09
C ARG A 122 -9.67 -11.59 17.75
N ASP A 123 -10.68 -12.01 18.49
CA ASP A 123 -10.65 -13.28 19.22
C ASP A 123 -11.22 -14.46 18.41
N SER A 124 -12.17 -14.19 17.51
CA SER A 124 -12.92 -15.21 16.74
C SER A 124 -12.06 -16.13 15.86
N TRP A 125 -10.90 -15.65 15.40
CA TRP A 125 -10.08 -16.38 14.42
C TRP A 125 -8.77 -16.95 14.99
N LYS A 126 -8.52 -16.76 16.29
CA LYS A 126 -7.33 -17.29 16.96
C LYS A 126 -7.44 -18.80 17.17
N GLU A 127 -6.30 -19.47 17.18
CA GLU A 127 -6.26 -20.90 17.55
C GLU A 127 -6.03 -21.02 19.06
N PRO A 128 -6.85 -21.78 19.80
CA PRO A 128 -6.75 -21.84 21.27
C PRO A 128 -5.51 -22.58 21.78
N LYS A 129 -4.74 -23.26 20.92
CA LYS A 129 -3.62 -24.14 21.32
C LYS A 129 -2.33 -24.00 20.50
N SER A 130 -2.27 -23.12 19.50
CA SER A 130 -1.03 -22.89 18.75
C SER A 130 -0.46 -21.52 19.12
N GLU A 131 0.80 -21.50 19.55
CA GLU A 131 1.57 -20.27 19.51
C GLU A 131 1.69 -19.91 18.03
N GLU A 132 1.07 -18.79 17.61
CA GLU A 132 1.05 -18.38 16.21
C GLU A 132 2.50 -18.23 15.72
N SER A 133 2.99 -19.25 15.01
CA SER A 133 4.29 -19.15 14.36
C SER A 133 4.17 -18.04 13.33
N GLY A 134 4.91 -16.95 13.53
CA GLY A 134 5.03 -15.87 12.54
C GLY A 134 5.75 -16.31 11.26
N ALA A 135 5.88 -17.61 11.01
CA ALA A 135 6.53 -18.23 9.88
C ALA A 135 5.99 -17.70 8.54
N VAL A 136 6.94 -17.42 7.68
CA VAL A 136 6.71 -17.00 6.30
C VAL A 136 6.81 -18.21 5.40
N ILE A 137 5.73 -18.50 4.69
CA ILE A 137 5.71 -19.53 3.65
C ILE A 137 5.95 -18.88 2.29
N ASN A 138 6.83 -19.47 1.50
CA ASN A 138 6.98 -19.10 0.10
C ASN A 138 5.85 -19.74 -0.69
N ILE A 139 4.95 -18.93 -1.25
CA ILE A 139 3.75 -19.43 -1.95
C ILE A 139 4.12 -20.28 -3.16
N LEU A 140 5.29 -20.03 -3.76
CA LEU A 140 5.76 -20.73 -4.94
C LEU A 140 6.21 -22.16 -4.65
N ASP A 141 6.46 -22.50 -3.39
CA ASP A 141 6.92 -23.84 -2.99
C ASP A 141 5.78 -24.70 -2.41
N ILE A 142 4.58 -24.13 -2.29
CA ILE A 142 3.36 -24.87 -1.90
C ILE A 142 3.11 -26.02 -2.88
N GLY A 143 2.86 -27.22 -2.36
CA GLY A 143 2.56 -28.43 -3.15
C GLY A 143 3.75 -29.05 -3.88
N ARG A 144 4.93 -28.42 -3.90
CA ARG A 144 6.09 -28.93 -4.65
C ARG A 144 6.61 -30.26 -4.10
N GLN A 145 6.62 -30.42 -2.78
CA GLN A 145 7.04 -31.65 -2.11
C GLN A 145 6.11 -32.83 -2.45
N THR A 146 4.80 -32.56 -2.56
CA THR A 146 3.79 -33.56 -2.92
C THR A 146 4.06 -34.17 -4.30
N PHE A 147 4.48 -33.35 -5.27
CA PHE A 147 4.77 -33.80 -6.64
C PHE A 147 6.24 -34.17 -6.89
N ALA A 148 7.15 -33.90 -5.95
CA ALA A 148 8.56 -34.27 -6.05
C ALA A 148 8.76 -35.81 -6.08
N ASN A 149 7.93 -36.52 -5.32
CA ASN A 149 7.92 -37.99 -5.23
C ASN A 149 7.01 -38.66 -6.28
N GLY A 150 6.37 -37.88 -7.16
CA GLY A 150 5.50 -38.40 -8.22
C GLY A 150 6.27 -38.96 -9.43
N GLY A 151 5.52 -39.33 -10.47
CA GLY A 151 6.06 -39.82 -11.75
C GLY A 151 6.95 -38.80 -12.48
N VAL A 152 7.70 -39.24 -13.48
CA VAL A 152 8.73 -38.44 -14.18
C VAL A 152 8.19 -37.09 -14.66
N VAL A 153 7.02 -37.06 -15.30
CA VAL A 153 6.40 -35.82 -15.81
C VAL A 153 6.03 -34.87 -14.66
N ALA A 154 5.47 -35.38 -13.56
CA ALA A 154 5.12 -34.58 -12.39
C ALA A 154 6.36 -34.01 -11.68
N ARG A 155 7.50 -34.71 -11.74
CA ARG A 155 8.78 -34.24 -11.20
C ARG A 155 9.44 -33.16 -12.05
N TYR A 156 9.31 -33.22 -13.38
CA TYR A 156 9.86 -32.19 -14.28
C TYR A 156 8.94 -30.97 -14.42
N LEU A 157 7.62 -31.17 -14.33
CA LEU A 157 6.59 -30.16 -14.47
C LEU A 157 5.79 -29.95 -13.16
N CYS A 158 6.46 -29.95 -12.00
CA CYS A 158 5.82 -29.81 -10.69
C CYS A 158 4.85 -28.62 -10.62
N ASP A 159 5.28 -27.47 -11.12
CA ASP A 159 4.47 -26.24 -11.08
C ASP A 159 3.19 -26.38 -11.92
N LEU A 160 3.27 -27.02 -13.09
CA LEU A 160 2.12 -27.25 -13.96
C LEU A 160 1.19 -28.31 -13.36
N ALA A 161 1.76 -29.40 -12.85
CA ALA A 161 1.01 -30.44 -12.16
C ALA A 161 0.25 -29.84 -10.97
N HIS A 162 0.91 -29.02 -10.15
CA HIS A 162 0.27 -28.32 -9.04
C HIS A 162 -0.90 -27.45 -9.52
N CYS A 163 -0.68 -26.59 -10.54
CA CYS A 163 -1.72 -25.69 -11.05
C CYS A 163 -2.94 -26.42 -11.63
N ILE A 164 -2.74 -27.57 -12.29
CA ILE A 164 -3.84 -28.39 -12.82
C ILE A 164 -4.69 -29.01 -11.69
N HIS A 165 -4.05 -29.35 -10.57
CA HIS A 165 -4.69 -29.95 -9.39
C HIS A 165 -5.25 -28.92 -8.40
N LEU A 166 -5.15 -27.62 -8.69
CA LEU A 166 -5.77 -26.59 -7.86
C LEU A 166 -7.28 -26.78 -7.77
N VAL A 167 -7.83 -26.43 -6.61
CA VAL A 167 -9.26 -26.59 -6.28
C VAL A 167 -10.13 -25.90 -7.33
N LYS A 168 -11.21 -26.58 -7.75
CA LYS A 168 -12.23 -25.99 -8.61
C LYS A 168 -13.23 -25.24 -7.73
N TYR A 169 -13.58 -24.03 -8.13
CA TYR A 169 -14.59 -23.21 -7.46
C TYR A 169 -15.74 -22.93 -8.41
N ASP A 170 -16.97 -23.10 -7.92
CA ASP A 170 -18.17 -22.75 -8.65
C ASP A 170 -18.53 -21.28 -8.43
N PHE A 171 -18.56 -20.50 -9.50
CA PHE A 171 -18.86 -19.07 -9.48
C PHE A 171 -20.24 -18.84 -10.08
N LYS A 172 -21.21 -18.52 -9.21
CA LYS A 172 -22.58 -18.24 -9.62
C LYS A 172 -22.63 -16.97 -10.46
N ASP A 173 -23.23 -17.06 -11.63
CA ASP A 173 -23.53 -15.88 -12.46
C ASP A 173 -24.68 -15.09 -11.83
N VAL A 174 -24.41 -13.83 -11.53
CA VAL A 174 -25.35 -12.92 -10.86
C VAL A 174 -26.13 -12.05 -11.83
N VAL A 175 -25.74 -12.03 -13.12
CA VAL A 175 -26.39 -11.18 -14.14
C VAL A 175 -27.91 -11.37 -14.19
N PRO A 176 -28.47 -12.61 -14.15
CA PRO A 176 -29.92 -12.80 -14.16
C PRO A 176 -30.63 -12.15 -12.96
N SER A 177 -30.05 -12.27 -11.76
CA SER A 177 -30.59 -11.65 -10.55
C SER A 177 -30.54 -10.13 -10.60
N VAL A 178 -29.48 -9.57 -11.19
CA VAL A 178 -29.31 -8.12 -11.35
C VAL A 178 -30.35 -7.54 -12.31
N VAL A 179 -30.69 -8.27 -13.38
CA VAL A 179 -31.74 -7.84 -14.32
C VAL A 179 -33.10 -7.73 -13.63
N ASN A 180 -33.38 -8.60 -12.66
CA ASN A 180 -34.64 -8.60 -11.91
C ASN A 180 -34.64 -7.65 -10.69
N ASP A 181 -33.54 -6.94 -10.43
CA ASP A 181 -33.43 -6.02 -9.29
C ASP A 181 -34.38 -4.82 -9.43
N GLU A 182 -35.19 -4.56 -8.41
CA GLU A 182 -36.20 -3.50 -8.45
C GLU A 182 -35.61 -2.12 -8.68
N ARG A 183 -34.45 -1.81 -8.07
CA ARG A 183 -33.83 -0.48 -8.19
C ARG A 183 -33.20 -0.30 -9.57
N PHE A 184 -32.70 -1.38 -10.16
CA PHE A 184 -32.24 -1.37 -11.55
C PHE A 184 -33.39 -1.15 -12.53
N GLN A 185 -34.52 -1.82 -12.33
CA GLN A 185 -35.73 -1.63 -13.14
C GLN A 185 -36.31 -0.22 -12.99
N ARG A 186 -36.38 0.33 -11.77
CA ARG A 186 -36.80 1.72 -11.53
C ARG A 186 -35.90 2.73 -12.23
N ALA A 187 -34.57 2.54 -12.20
CA ALA A 187 -33.65 3.44 -12.90
C ALA A 187 -33.83 3.41 -14.43
N ILE A 188 -34.17 2.25 -15.00
CA ILE A 188 -34.53 2.12 -16.42
C ILE A 188 -35.82 2.90 -16.69
N GLU A 189 -36.82 2.77 -15.83
CA GLU A 189 -38.10 3.46 -15.95
C GLU A 189 -37.95 4.99 -15.83
N ASP A 190 -37.24 5.49 -14.82
CA ASP A 190 -36.99 6.92 -14.61
C ASP A 190 -36.26 7.54 -15.81
N THR A 191 -35.23 6.86 -16.31
CA THR A 191 -34.49 7.29 -17.50
C THR A 191 -35.39 7.30 -18.74
N THR A 192 -36.32 6.35 -18.84
CA THR A 192 -37.31 6.28 -19.93
C THR A 192 -38.26 7.47 -19.87
N GLN A 193 -38.76 7.80 -18.69
CA GLN A 193 -39.63 8.96 -18.50
C GLN A 193 -38.90 10.27 -18.80
N GLU A 194 -37.63 10.42 -18.42
CA GLU A 194 -36.82 11.60 -18.76
C GLU A 194 -36.56 11.74 -20.26
N GLU A 195 -36.25 10.65 -20.97
CA GLU A 195 -36.03 10.68 -22.42
C GLU A 195 -37.33 11.06 -23.16
N ILE A 196 -38.48 10.55 -22.71
CA ILE A 196 -39.78 10.92 -23.25
C ILE A 196 -40.09 12.39 -22.97
N LYS A 197 -39.86 12.89 -21.76
CA LYS A 197 -40.04 14.33 -21.43
C LYS A 197 -39.21 15.23 -22.34
N LYS A 198 -37.98 14.83 -22.69
CA LYS A 198 -37.13 15.57 -23.64
C LYS A 198 -37.64 15.51 -25.09
N THR A 199 -38.30 14.41 -25.46
CA THR A 199 -38.79 14.16 -26.82
C THR A 199 -40.22 14.70 -27.05
N ALA A 200 -40.99 14.94 -25.98
CA ALA A 200 -42.40 15.34 -26.00
C ALA A 200 -42.69 16.77 -26.53
N ASN A 201 -41.71 17.46 -27.14
CA ASN A 201 -41.94 18.70 -27.88
C ASN A 201 -42.54 18.48 -29.29
N GLY A 202 -43.08 17.28 -29.58
CA GLY A 202 -43.70 16.94 -30.87
C GLY A 202 -44.92 16.01 -30.72
N THR A 203 -45.93 16.28 -31.54
CA THR A 203 -47.25 15.62 -31.60
C THR A 203 -47.18 14.20 -32.21
N HIS A 204 -46.81 13.20 -31.40
CA HIS A 204 -46.92 11.77 -31.78
C HIS A 204 -47.58 10.91 -30.69
N ARG A 205 -48.17 9.77 -31.09
CA ARG A 205 -48.89 8.82 -30.22
C ARG A 205 -48.01 8.36 -29.06
N ALA A 206 -48.45 8.60 -27.83
CA ALA A 206 -47.64 8.46 -26.62
C ALA A 206 -47.18 7.02 -26.31
N GLU A 207 -47.98 6.01 -26.65
CA GLU A 207 -47.76 4.61 -26.21
C GLU A 207 -46.73 3.85 -27.06
N ASP A 208 -46.81 3.98 -28.40
CA ASP A 208 -45.80 3.42 -29.32
C ASP A 208 -44.42 4.05 -29.10
N THR A 209 -44.40 5.33 -28.73
CA THR A 209 -43.17 6.08 -28.45
C THR A 209 -42.54 5.63 -27.13
N TYR A 210 -43.34 5.34 -26.10
CA TYR A 210 -42.87 4.80 -24.81
C TYR A 210 -42.22 3.42 -24.97
N THR A 211 -42.88 2.50 -25.66
CA THR A 211 -42.36 1.13 -25.83
C THR A 211 -41.06 1.10 -26.64
N ALA A 212 -40.95 1.95 -27.67
CA ALA A 212 -39.73 2.09 -28.46
C ALA A 212 -38.56 2.70 -27.64
N ALA A 213 -38.83 3.75 -26.84
CA ALA A 213 -37.84 4.37 -25.97
C ALA A 213 -37.35 3.39 -24.89
N ARG A 214 -38.28 2.70 -24.21
CA ARG A 214 -37.97 1.70 -23.19
C ARG A 214 -37.06 0.59 -23.73
N ARG A 215 -37.36 0.03 -24.92
CA ARG A 215 -36.51 -1.00 -25.55
C ARG A 215 -35.09 -0.51 -25.82
N ARG A 216 -34.91 0.75 -26.24
CA ARG A 216 -33.57 1.33 -26.47
C ARG A 216 -32.80 1.48 -25.16
N ILE A 217 -33.45 1.94 -24.10
CA ILE A 217 -32.85 2.09 -22.78
C ILE A 217 -32.54 0.72 -22.17
N GLU A 218 -33.44 -0.26 -22.25
CA GLU A 218 -33.19 -1.63 -21.82
C GLU A 218 -31.99 -2.24 -22.55
N ALA A 219 -31.90 -2.08 -23.88
CA ALA A 219 -30.73 -2.53 -24.64
C ALA A 219 -29.44 -1.83 -24.19
N ARG A 220 -29.49 -0.52 -23.89
CA ARG A 220 -28.36 0.23 -23.32
C ARG A 220 -28.01 -0.28 -21.92
N ALA A 221 -29.00 -0.53 -21.06
CA ALA A 221 -28.84 -1.01 -19.70
C ALA A 221 -28.21 -2.41 -19.68
N MET A 222 -28.66 -3.31 -20.55
CA MET A 222 -28.07 -4.63 -20.73
C MET A 222 -26.64 -4.56 -21.25
N LYS A 223 -26.35 -3.64 -22.18
CA LYS A 223 -24.97 -3.38 -22.62
C LYS A 223 -24.11 -2.88 -21.47
N VAL A 224 -24.63 -1.99 -20.62
CA VAL A 224 -23.93 -1.51 -19.42
C VAL A 224 -23.67 -2.66 -18.44
N LEU A 225 -24.65 -3.49 -18.15
CA LEU A 225 -24.50 -4.64 -17.26
C LEU A 225 -23.48 -5.64 -17.80
N ALA A 226 -23.53 -5.99 -19.08
CA ALA A 226 -22.54 -6.84 -19.75
C ALA A 226 -21.13 -6.22 -19.81
N ASN A 227 -21.03 -4.89 -19.69
CA ASN A 227 -19.76 -4.20 -19.58
C ASN A 227 -19.15 -4.34 -18.18
N ILE A 228 -20.01 -4.29 -17.14
CA ILE A 228 -19.61 -4.42 -15.74
C ILE A 228 -19.28 -5.88 -15.42
N SER A 229 -20.12 -6.83 -15.83
CA SER A 229 -20.09 -8.22 -15.37
C SER A 229 -18.75 -8.93 -15.60
N SER A 230 -18.36 -9.73 -14.61
CA SER A 230 -17.26 -10.70 -14.72
C SER A 230 -17.72 -11.99 -15.42
N ALA A 231 -16.79 -12.80 -15.89
CA ALA A 231 -17.07 -14.09 -16.52
C ALA A 231 -16.04 -15.14 -16.06
N MET A 232 -15.98 -15.35 -14.74
CA MET A 232 -14.90 -16.11 -14.14
C MET A 232 -14.89 -17.58 -14.61
N SER A 233 -13.72 -18.06 -15.03
CA SER A 233 -13.53 -19.41 -15.55
C SER A 233 -12.40 -20.11 -14.82
N THR A 234 -12.68 -21.33 -14.32
CA THR A 234 -11.67 -22.15 -13.63
C THR A 234 -10.49 -22.51 -14.55
N HIS A 235 -10.74 -22.70 -15.85
CA HIS A 235 -9.67 -23.00 -16.80
C HIS A 235 -8.72 -21.81 -16.99
N VAL A 236 -9.29 -20.61 -17.10
CA VAL A 236 -8.52 -19.36 -17.21
C VAL A 236 -7.71 -19.15 -15.93
N LEU A 237 -8.33 -19.30 -14.75
CA LEU A 237 -7.64 -19.18 -13.46
C LEU A 237 -6.45 -20.13 -13.32
N ARG A 238 -6.57 -21.40 -13.73
CA ARG A 238 -5.47 -22.37 -13.68
C ARG A 238 -4.33 -22.01 -14.63
N LEU A 239 -4.67 -21.53 -15.84
CA LEU A 239 -3.68 -21.04 -16.81
C LEU A 239 -2.94 -19.82 -16.24
N VAL A 240 -3.67 -18.85 -15.70
CA VAL A 240 -3.12 -17.65 -15.07
C VAL A 240 -2.21 -18.03 -13.92
N ALA A 241 -2.66 -18.91 -13.03
CA ALA A 241 -1.87 -19.38 -11.91
C ALA A 241 -0.54 -19.98 -12.37
N TRP A 242 -0.57 -20.83 -13.40
CA TRP A 242 0.65 -21.40 -13.96
C TRP A 242 1.59 -20.33 -14.54
N VAL A 243 1.06 -19.38 -15.32
CA VAL A 243 1.83 -18.26 -15.88
C VAL A 243 2.43 -17.40 -14.77
N CYS A 244 1.62 -17.02 -13.77
CA CYS A 244 2.04 -16.25 -12.60
C CYS A 244 3.12 -16.98 -11.82
N HIS A 245 3.00 -18.29 -11.63
CA HIS A 245 4.00 -19.10 -10.94
C HIS A 245 5.36 -19.01 -11.62
N LYS A 246 5.40 -19.10 -12.96
CA LYS A 246 6.62 -18.94 -13.75
C LYS A 246 7.14 -17.51 -13.73
N ALA A 247 6.26 -16.53 -13.91
CA ALA A 247 6.59 -15.10 -13.92
C ALA A 247 7.20 -14.66 -12.59
N VAL A 248 6.53 -14.97 -11.47
CA VAL A 248 7.00 -14.61 -10.12
C VAL A 248 8.32 -15.30 -9.79
N ARG A 249 8.54 -16.57 -10.15
CA ARG A 249 9.85 -17.22 -9.95
C ARG A 249 11.00 -16.53 -10.72
N ARG A 250 10.71 -15.88 -11.85
CA ARG A 250 11.71 -15.13 -12.63
C ARG A 250 11.94 -13.72 -12.08
N ILE A 251 10.85 -13.02 -11.74
CA ILE A 251 10.88 -11.64 -11.25
C ILE A 251 11.40 -11.60 -9.80
N ALA A 252 10.81 -12.42 -8.93
CA ALA A 252 11.10 -12.45 -7.51
C ALA A 252 12.10 -13.56 -7.18
N GLY A 253 13.38 -13.34 -7.50
CA GLY A 253 14.45 -14.30 -7.19
C GLY A 253 14.57 -14.62 -5.70
N GLY A 254 14.10 -13.72 -4.82
CA GLY A 254 14.01 -13.93 -3.37
C GLY A 254 12.72 -14.63 -2.90
N GLY A 255 11.82 -15.00 -3.82
CA GLY A 255 10.54 -15.66 -3.53
C GLY A 255 9.39 -14.69 -3.26
N CYS A 256 8.20 -15.27 -3.09
CA CYS A 256 6.98 -14.54 -2.72
C CYS A 256 6.44 -15.10 -1.41
N GLY A 257 6.60 -14.33 -0.33
CA GLY A 257 6.29 -14.77 1.02
C GLY A 257 4.91 -14.32 1.49
N THR A 258 4.17 -15.20 2.15
CA THR A 258 2.97 -14.87 2.94
C THR A 258 3.05 -15.49 4.33
N ARG A 259 2.33 -14.96 5.32
CA ARG A 259 2.33 -15.50 6.69
C ARG A 259 1.34 -16.66 6.82
N ALA A 260 1.82 -17.81 7.30
CA ALA A 260 1.01 -19.01 7.41
C ALA A 260 -0.22 -18.83 8.32
N ALA A 261 -0.03 -18.16 9.47
CA ALA A 261 -1.11 -17.87 10.41
C ALA A 261 -2.25 -17.04 9.77
N CYS A 262 -1.92 -16.07 8.91
CA CYS A 262 -2.92 -15.24 8.24
C CYS A 262 -3.77 -16.06 7.27
N VAL A 263 -3.15 -16.94 6.50
CA VAL A 263 -3.85 -17.84 5.58
C VAL A 263 -4.80 -18.76 6.36
N GLU A 264 -4.37 -19.27 7.51
CA GLU A 264 -5.20 -20.15 8.33
C GLU A 264 -6.41 -19.41 8.94
N ARG A 265 -6.21 -18.17 9.41
CA ARG A 265 -7.32 -17.31 9.85
C ARG A 265 -8.37 -17.09 8.74
N LEU A 266 -7.92 -16.90 7.50
CA LEU A 266 -8.83 -16.78 6.35
C LEU A 266 -9.60 -18.07 6.06
N ARG A 267 -8.99 -19.24 6.25
CA ARG A 267 -9.68 -20.53 6.09
C ARG A 267 -10.79 -20.70 7.13
N ARG A 268 -10.52 -20.32 8.39
CA ARG A 268 -11.52 -20.35 9.49
C ARG A 268 -12.65 -19.36 9.24
N ALA A 269 -12.31 -18.12 8.86
CA ALA A 269 -13.30 -17.10 8.51
C ALA A 269 -14.21 -17.53 7.36
N ARG A 270 -13.64 -18.17 6.33
CA ARG A 270 -14.42 -18.76 5.24
C ARG A 270 -15.36 -19.88 5.72
N ALA A 271 -14.93 -20.70 6.67
CA ALA A 271 -15.75 -21.79 7.21
C ALA A 271 -17.00 -21.28 7.96
N ALA A 272 -16.98 -20.03 8.45
CA ALA A 272 -18.15 -19.38 9.05
C ALA A 272 -19.24 -18.99 8.02
N GLY A 273 -18.97 -19.07 6.71
CA GLY A 273 -19.96 -18.87 5.66
C GLY A 273 -20.24 -17.41 5.26
N LEU A 274 -19.50 -16.45 5.82
CA LEU A 274 -19.63 -15.02 5.48
C LEU A 274 -18.78 -14.64 4.25
N PRO A 275 -19.22 -13.65 3.44
CA PRO A 275 -18.44 -13.17 2.30
C PRO A 275 -17.18 -12.42 2.75
N LEU A 276 -16.05 -12.72 2.10
CA LEU A 276 -14.77 -12.03 2.35
C LEU A 276 -14.58 -10.90 1.34
N VAL A 277 -14.30 -9.70 1.86
CA VAL A 277 -14.03 -8.50 1.08
C VAL A 277 -12.57 -8.09 1.32
N PHE A 278 -11.71 -8.33 0.34
CA PHE A 278 -10.30 -7.96 0.39
C PHE A 278 -10.09 -6.49 0.02
N VAL A 279 -9.38 -5.77 0.88
CA VAL A 279 -9.12 -4.34 0.76
C VAL A 279 -7.61 -4.09 0.72
N PRO A 280 -6.96 -4.33 -0.44
CA PRO A 280 -5.54 -4.08 -0.61
C PRO A 280 -5.17 -2.59 -0.71
N LEU A 281 -3.97 -2.25 -0.21
CA LEU A 281 -3.23 -1.05 -0.62
C LEU A 281 -2.67 -1.24 -2.03
N HIS A 282 -2.56 -0.16 -2.82
CA HIS A 282 -2.19 -0.24 -4.22
C HIS A 282 -0.83 0.42 -4.51
N ARG A 283 0.17 -0.40 -4.82
CA ARG A 283 1.54 0.01 -5.14
C ARG A 283 1.91 -0.28 -6.59
N SER A 284 1.44 -1.40 -7.16
CA SER A 284 1.78 -1.82 -8.51
C SER A 284 0.60 -2.42 -9.26
N HIS A 285 0.65 -2.39 -10.59
CA HIS A 285 -0.29 -3.19 -11.42
C HIS A 285 -0.18 -4.69 -11.16
N PHE A 286 0.87 -5.16 -10.51
CA PHE A 286 1.00 -6.57 -10.17
C PHE A 286 0.17 -6.98 -8.93
N ASP A 287 -0.35 -6.02 -8.16
CA ASP A 287 -0.98 -6.30 -6.86
C ASP A 287 -2.22 -7.19 -6.96
N TYR A 288 -3.17 -6.85 -7.85
CA TYR A 288 -4.41 -7.61 -7.99
C TYR A 288 -4.16 -9.05 -8.51
N ILE A 289 -3.11 -9.21 -9.31
CA ILE A 289 -2.67 -10.53 -9.78
C ILE A 289 -2.11 -11.33 -8.60
N LEU A 290 -1.25 -10.72 -7.79
CA LEU A 290 -0.59 -11.37 -6.65
C LEU A 290 -1.56 -11.76 -5.55
N VAL A 291 -2.55 -10.92 -5.23
CA VAL A 291 -3.58 -11.23 -4.23
C VAL A 291 -4.39 -12.45 -4.68
N THR A 292 -4.95 -12.38 -5.89
CA THR A 292 -5.70 -13.49 -6.51
C THR A 292 -4.87 -14.77 -6.57
N PHE A 293 -3.63 -14.67 -7.03
CA PHE A 293 -2.70 -15.79 -7.17
C PHE A 293 -2.36 -16.44 -5.82
N THR A 294 -2.06 -15.62 -4.81
CA THR A 294 -1.74 -16.10 -3.45
C THR A 294 -2.94 -16.82 -2.82
N LEU A 295 -4.13 -16.26 -2.94
CA LEU A 295 -5.35 -16.89 -2.44
C LEU A 295 -5.60 -18.24 -3.15
N TYR A 296 -5.40 -18.29 -4.46
CA TYR A 296 -5.64 -19.51 -5.21
C TYR A 296 -4.66 -20.64 -4.87
N LEU A 297 -3.36 -20.33 -4.78
CA LEU A 297 -2.33 -21.32 -4.40
C LEU A 297 -2.47 -21.81 -2.95
N THR A 298 -3.00 -20.99 -2.06
CA THR A 298 -3.23 -21.36 -0.66
C THR A 298 -4.53 -22.14 -0.44
N GLY A 299 -5.30 -22.42 -1.49
CA GLY A 299 -6.56 -23.17 -1.41
C GLY A 299 -7.73 -22.33 -0.90
N LEU A 300 -7.67 -21.00 -1.05
CA LEU A 300 -8.77 -20.08 -0.81
C LEU A 300 -9.47 -19.72 -2.14
N ARG A 301 -10.73 -19.31 -2.07
CA ARG A 301 -11.53 -18.92 -3.24
C ARG A 301 -11.05 -17.56 -3.76
N PRO A 302 -10.63 -17.45 -5.03
CA PRO A 302 -10.27 -16.18 -5.65
C PRO A 302 -11.41 -15.14 -5.61
N PRO A 303 -11.09 -13.85 -5.42
CA PRO A 303 -12.10 -12.78 -5.37
C PRO A 303 -12.46 -12.25 -6.76
N LEU A 304 -13.63 -11.60 -6.85
CA LEU A 304 -14.01 -10.75 -7.96
C LEU A 304 -13.30 -9.39 -7.82
N VAL A 305 -12.55 -8.99 -8.84
CA VAL A 305 -11.65 -7.82 -8.76
C VAL A 305 -12.27 -6.60 -9.41
N ALA A 306 -12.38 -5.51 -8.67
CA ALA A 306 -12.81 -4.20 -9.19
C ALA A 306 -11.72 -3.58 -10.11
N ALA A 307 -11.95 -3.60 -11.41
CA ALA A 307 -10.99 -3.13 -12.42
C ALA A 307 -11.45 -1.83 -13.09
N GLY A 308 -10.54 -0.91 -13.41
CA GLY A 308 -10.88 0.29 -14.19
C GLY A 308 -11.17 -0.03 -15.66
N ASP A 309 -12.17 0.62 -16.26
CA ASP A 309 -12.58 0.42 -17.68
C ASP A 309 -11.43 0.67 -18.68
N ASN A 310 -10.43 1.48 -18.30
CA ASN A 310 -9.22 1.71 -19.10
C ASN A 310 -8.41 0.43 -19.39
N MET A 311 -8.63 -0.66 -18.65
CA MET A 311 -7.96 -1.95 -18.85
C MET A 311 -8.74 -2.90 -19.75
N ARG A 312 -9.92 -2.49 -20.25
CA ARG A 312 -10.78 -3.32 -21.09
C ARG A 312 -10.37 -3.24 -22.56
N ILE A 313 -9.28 -3.91 -22.89
CA ILE A 313 -8.78 -4.02 -24.26
C ILE A 313 -9.25 -5.35 -24.86
N PRO A 314 -9.49 -5.47 -26.18
CA PRO A 314 -9.84 -6.74 -26.82
C PRO A 314 -8.87 -7.88 -26.43
N PHE A 315 -9.37 -9.12 -26.32
CA PHE A 315 -8.68 -10.33 -25.80
C PHE A 315 -8.26 -10.25 -24.32
N PHE A 316 -7.51 -9.23 -23.91
CA PHE A 316 -7.05 -9.09 -22.52
C PHE A 316 -8.19 -8.80 -21.55
N GLY A 317 -9.17 -7.99 -21.95
CA GLY A 317 -10.38 -7.75 -21.17
C GLY A 317 -11.23 -9.01 -21.02
N TRP A 318 -11.24 -9.90 -22.03
CA TRP A 318 -11.87 -11.22 -21.92
C TRP A 318 -11.10 -12.11 -20.93
N PHE A 319 -9.77 -12.11 -21.01
CA PHE A 319 -8.92 -12.86 -20.09
C PHE A 319 -9.07 -12.40 -18.63
N LEU A 320 -9.04 -11.07 -18.39
CA LEU A 320 -9.27 -10.49 -17.07
C LEU A 320 -10.67 -10.80 -16.53
N ARG A 321 -11.71 -10.76 -17.37
CA ARG A 321 -13.06 -11.22 -16.99
C ARG A 321 -13.06 -12.69 -16.61
N GLY A 322 -12.31 -13.51 -17.34
CA GLY A 322 -12.03 -14.92 -17.03
C GLY A 322 -11.34 -15.12 -15.67
N CYS A 323 -10.60 -14.12 -15.19
CA CYS A 323 -9.97 -14.11 -13.87
C CYS A 323 -10.86 -13.52 -12.76
N GLY A 324 -12.08 -13.06 -13.08
CA GLY A 324 -13.00 -12.45 -12.11
C GLY A 324 -13.00 -10.93 -12.10
N ALA A 325 -12.35 -10.25 -13.05
CA ALA A 325 -12.41 -8.79 -13.12
C ALA A 325 -13.79 -8.29 -13.55
N PHE A 326 -14.37 -7.36 -12.80
CA PHE A 326 -15.56 -6.59 -13.16
C PHE A 326 -15.18 -5.12 -13.36
N PHE A 327 -15.65 -4.51 -14.45
CA PHE A 327 -15.14 -3.20 -14.89
C PHE A 327 -15.97 -2.04 -14.36
N ILE A 328 -15.27 -1.08 -13.76
CA ILE A 328 -15.80 0.16 -13.20
C ILE A 328 -15.23 1.36 -13.98
N ARG A 329 -16.09 2.30 -14.33
CA ARG A 329 -15.71 3.54 -15.03
C ARG A 329 -15.16 4.55 -14.02
N ARG A 330 -14.02 5.16 -14.34
CA ARG A 330 -13.51 6.27 -13.53
C ARG A 330 -14.34 7.53 -13.79
N ARG A 331 -14.65 8.26 -12.73
CA ARG A 331 -15.21 9.61 -12.81
C ARG A 331 -14.17 10.52 -13.46
N VAL A 332 -14.51 11.07 -14.62
CA VAL A 332 -13.74 12.16 -15.24
C VAL A 332 -14.63 13.40 -15.17
N ASP A 333 -14.18 14.39 -14.41
CA ASP A 333 -14.83 15.71 -14.29
C ASP A 333 -15.01 16.29 -15.70
N GLY A 334 -16.26 16.59 -16.09
CA GLY A 334 -16.60 17.10 -17.42
C GLY A 334 -16.99 16.07 -18.48
N SER A 335 -17.09 14.78 -18.18
CA SER A 335 -17.71 13.80 -19.11
C SER A 335 -19.24 13.86 -19.06
N GLU A 336 -19.92 13.73 -20.21
CA GLU A 336 -21.40 13.63 -20.36
C GLU A 336 -22.08 12.57 -19.48
N TYR A 337 -21.29 11.69 -18.86
CA TYR A 337 -21.75 10.53 -18.08
C TYR A 337 -21.73 10.77 -16.56
N HIS A 338 -21.36 11.98 -16.12
CA HIS A 338 -21.48 12.39 -14.71
C HIS A 338 -22.96 12.42 -14.33
N GLY A 339 -23.48 11.28 -13.87
CA GLY A 339 -24.88 11.19 -13.47
C GLY A 339 -25.63 9.94 -13.89
N ASP A 340 -25.14 9.12 -14.85
CA ASP A 340 -25.93 8.02 -15.45
C ASP A 340 -26.56 7.11 -14.37
N PRO A 341 -27.89 7.21 -14.14
CA PRO A 341 -28.57 6.49 -13.07
C PRO A 341 -28.60 4.99 -13.34
N VAL A 342 -28.71 4.58 -14.62
CA VAL A 342 -28.71 3.17 -15.04
C VAL A 342 -27.37 2.52 -14.70
N TYR A 343 -26.26 3.21 -14.97
CA TYR A 343 -24.93 2.69 -14.63
C TYR A 343 -24.73 2.50 -13.12
N LYS A 344 -25.15 3.50 -12.32
CA LYS A 344 -25.03 3.45 -10.85
C LYS A 344 -25.86 2.30 -10.27
N SER A 345 -27.11 2.16 -10.71
CA SER A 345 -28.00 1.09 -10.25
C SER A 345 -27.50 -0.29 -10.70
N ALA A 346 -27.01 -0.44 -11.94
CA ALA A 346 -26.42 -1.69 -12.42
C ALA A 346 -25.22 -2.12 -11.58
N LEU A 347 -24.29 -1.19 -11.31
CA LEU A 347 -23.09 -1.47 -10.51
C LEU A 347 -23.45 -1.85 -9.07
N ARG A 348 -24.39 -1.11 -8.46
CA ARG A 348 -24.90 -1.40 -7.11
C ARG A 348 -25.49 -2.81 -7.07
N ALA A 349 -26.48 -3.09 -7.92
CA ALA A 349 -27.16 -4.37 -7.98
C ALA A 349 -26.18 -5.53 -8.24
N TYR A 350 -25.18 -5.34 -9.11
CA TYR A 350 -24.15 -6.33 -9.37
C TYR A 350 -23.31 -6.68 -8.13
N ILE A 351 -22.87 -5.67 -7.36
CA ILE A 351 -22.11 -5.88 -6.12
C ILE A 351 -22.99 -6.57 -5.06
N LEU A 352 -24.22 -6.10 -4.87
CA LEU A 352 -25.18 -6.67 -3.91
C LEU A 352 -25.44 -8.15 -4.18
N ASN A 353 -25.83 -8.49 -5.41
CA ASN A 353 -26.10 -9.87 -5.80
C ASN A 353 -24.83 -10.74 -5.75
N SER A 354 -23.64 -10.17 -5.99
CA SER A 354 -22.37 -10.89 -5.83
C SER A 354 -22.09 -11.26 -4.38
N LEU A 355 -22.31 -10.34 -3.44
CA LEU A 355 -22.12 -10.58 -2.01
C LEU A 355 -23.16 -11.58 -1.48
N ALA A 356 -24.44 -11.44 -1.87
CA ALA A 356 -25.50 -12.39 -1.52
C ALA A 356 -25.24 -13.80 -2.08
N ALA A 357 -24.52 -13.92 -3.20
CA ALA A 357 -24.08 -15.19 -3.76
C ALA A 357 -22.83 -15.79 -3.06
N ASN A 358 -22.36 -15.19 -1.95
CA ASN A 358 -21.13 -15.53 -1.23
C ASN A 358 -19.87 -15.51 -2.11
N ASN A 359 -19.83 -14.61 -3.11
CA ASN A 359 -18.61 -14.36 -3.86
C ASN A 359 -17.69 -13.44 -3.03
N ASN A 360 -16.41 -13.79 -2.97
CA ASN A 360 -15.39 -12.91 -2.43
C ASN A 360 -15.20 -11.70 -3.35
N LEU A 361 -14.93 -10.54 -2.79
CA LEU A 361 -14.74 -9.29 -3.53
C LEU A 361 -13.35 -8.70 -3.22
N GLU A 362 -12.72 -8.07 -4.20
CA GLU A 362 -11.47 -7.32 -4.02
C GLU A 362 -11.62 -5.92 -4.62
N PHE A 363 -11.26 -4.89 -3.86
CA PHE A 363 -11.18 -3.53 -4.37
C PHE A 363 -10.10 -2.70 -3.68
N PHE A 364 -9.47 -1.81 -4.45
CA PHE A 364 -8.46 -0.88 -3.94
C PHE A 364 -9.12 0.36 -3.34
N ILE A 365 -9.06 0.49 -2.02
CA ILE A 365 -9.72 1.57 -1.30
C ILE A 365 -9.11 2.96 -1.59
N GLU A 366 -7.83 3.02 -1.93
CA GLU A 366 -7.12 4.25 -2.34
C GLU A 366 -7.62 4.77 -3.73
N GLY A 367 -8.25 3.88 -4.51
CA GLY A 367 -8.75 4.13 -5.86
C GLY A 367 -7.68 4.31 -6.94
N GLY A 368 -6.40 4.22 -6.61
CA GLY A 368 -5.29 4.27 -7.55
C GLY A 368 -3.97 3.89 -6.89
N ARG A 369 -2.94 3.63 -7.71
CA ARG A 369 -1.58 3.33 -7.22
C ARG A 369 -0.97 4.56 -6.55
N THR A 370 -0.32 4.35 -5.41
CA THR A 370 0.52 5.39 -4.80
C THR A 370 1.70 5.73 -5.71
N ARG A 371 2.07 7.02 -5.75
CA ARG A 371 3.27 7.52 -6.47
C ARG A 371 4.40 7.86 -5.51
N THR A 372 4.12 7.95 -4.21
CA THR A 372 5.06 8.28 -3.15
C THR A 372 5.45 7.05 -2.33
N GLY A 373 4.73 5.93 -2.43
CA GLY A 373 4.93 4.77 -1.55
C GLY A 373 4.22 4.90 -0.20
N LYS A 374 3.64 6.07 0.11
CA LYS A 374 2.79 6.29 1.29
C LYS A 374 1.36 5.78 1.04
N PRO A 375 0.67 5.26 2.06
CA PRO A 375 -0.76 4.98 1.99
C PRO A 375 -1.53 6.26 1.65
N GLN A 376 -2.52 6.15 0.77
CA GLN A 376 -3.40 7.26 0.39
C GLN A 376 -4.69 7.26 1.22
N LEU A 377 -5.35 8.42 1.27
CA LEU A 377 -6.66 8.52 1.89
C LEU A 377 -7.68 7.63 1.14
N PRO A 378 -8.57 6.94 1.88
CA PRO A 378 -9.56 6.05 1.30
C PRO A 378 -10.59 6.81 0.47
N LYS A 379 -11.13 6.17 -0.57
CA LYS A 379 -12.26 6.66 -1.36
C LYS A 379 -13.50 5.82 -1.04
N ALA A 380 -14.58 6.51 -0.69
CA ALA A 380 -15.82 5.88 -0.22
C ALA A 380 -16.51 4.95 -1.23
N GLY A 381 -16.23 5.10 -2.54
CA GLY A 381 -17.00 4.51 -3.65
C GLY A 381 -17.59 3.11 -3.45
N ILE A 382 -16.77 2.05 -3.45
CA ILE A 382 -17.28 0.66 -3.35
C ILE A 382 -17.68 0.33 -1.91
N LEU A 383 -16.94 0.85 -0.93
CA LEU A 383 -17.22 0.62 0.48
C LEU A 383 -18.62 1.14 0.87
N SER A 384 -19.06 2.27 0.30
CA SER A 384 -20.42 2.79 0.54
C SER A 384 -21.51 1.85 0.02
N VAL A 385 -21.27 1.15 -1.09
CA VAL A 385 -22.21 0.14 -1.63
C VAL A 385 -22.34 -1.05 -0.69
N ILE A 386 -21.23 -1.50 -0.11
CA ILE A 386 -21.22 -2.62 0.84
C ILE A 386 -21.91 -2.21 2.14
N MET A 387 -21.67 -0.97 2.59
CA MET A 387 -22.34 -0.39 3.76
C MET A 387 -23.86 -0.33 3.55
N ASP A 388 -24.29 0.15 2.39
CA ASP A 388 -25.69 0.16 1.97
C ASP A 388 -26.29 -1.25 1.96
N ALA A 389 -25.56 -2.25 1.46
CA ALA A 389 -25.99 -3.65 1.44
C ALA A 389 -26.33 -4.17 2.83
N TYR A 390 -25.51 -3.78 3.81
CA TYR A 390 -25.69 -4.13 5.22
C TYR A 390 -26.89 -3.40 5.84
N HIS A 391 -27.07 -2.10 5.55
CA HIS A 391 -28.21 -1.33 6.08
C HIS A 391 -29.56 -1.73 5.46
N ASP A 392 -29.56 -2.05 4.17
CA ASP A 392 -30.75 -2.53 3.45
C ASP A 392 -31.11 -4.00 3.82
N GLY A 393 -30.30 -4.67 4.65
CA GLY A 393 -30.51 -6.07 5.07
C GLY A 393 -30.27 -7.11 3.96
N THR A 394 -29.60 -6.73 2.88
CA THR A 394 -29.24 -7.67 1.80
C THR A 394 -28.14 -8.64 2.23
N ILE A 395 -27.27 -8.20 3.14
CA ILE A 395 -26.26 -9.02 3.81
C ILE A 395 -26.36 -8.81 5.32
N ASP A 396 -26.28 -9.90 6.10
CA ASP A 396 -26.26 -9.80 7.55
C ASP A 396 -24.93 -9.25 8.09
N ASP A 397 -23.84 -9.63 7.44
CA ASP A 397 -22.49 -9.15 7.74
C ASP A 397 -21.54 -9.45 6.55
N ALA A 398 -20.41 -8.73 6.51
CA ALA A 398 -19.31 -9.01 5.61
C ALA A 398 -17.97 -8.90 6.34
N LEU A 399 -17.04 -9.78 6.00
CA LEU A 399 -15.72 -9.80 6.61
C LEU A 399 -14.74 -9.00 5.75
N LEU A 400 -14.35 -7.81 6.24
CA LEU A 400 -13.38 -6.94 5.61
C LEU A 400 -11.95 -7.41 5.94
N VAL A 401 -11.13 -7.63 4.93
CA VAL A 401 -9.76 -8.14 5.06
C VAL A 401 -8.79 -7.10 4.51
N PRO A 402 -8.12 -6.29 5.36
CA PRO A 402 -7.04 -5.43 4.90
C PRO A 402 -5.89 -6.28 4.31
N VAL A 403 -5.36 -5.88 3.15
CA VAL A 403 -4.28 -6.61 2.47
C VAL A 403 -3.12 -5.68 2.17
N THR A 404 -1.90 -6.19 2.29
CA THR A 404 -0.67 -5.44 2.07
C THR A 404 0.26 -6.16 1.13
N LEU A 405 0.94 -5.37 0.31
CA LEU A 405 1.99 -5.85 -0.56
C LEU A 405 3.22 -4.97 -0.40
N ASN A 406 4.40 -5.57 -0.35
CA ASN A 406 5.66 -4.85 -0.40
C ASN A 406 6.69 -5.56 -1.27
N TYR A 407 7.59 -4.77 -1.86
CA TYR A 407 8.55 -5.20 -2.87
C TYR A 407 9.94 -4.70 -2.49
N ASP A 408 10.98 -5.52 -2.70
CA ASP A 408 12.36 -5.03 -2.59
C ASP A 408 12.64 -3.94 -3.63
N ARG A 409 12.21 -4.17 -4.87
CA ARG A 409 12.28 -3.22 -5.98
C ARG A 409 10.94 -3.15 -6.69
N LEU A 410 10.41 -1.94 -6.85
CA LEU A 410 9.15 -1.74 -7.53
C LEU A 410 9.30 -2.00 -9.03
N VAL A 411 8.31 -2.69 -9.60
CA VAL A 411 8.23 -3.04 -11.03
C VAL A 411 7.89 -1.83 -11.91
N ASP A 412 7.17 -0.85 -11.37
CA ASP A 412 6.58 0.27 -12.11
C ASP A 412 7.42 1.57 -11.99
N GLY A 413 8.07 2.01 -13.07
CA GLY A 413 9.06 3.11 -13.05
C GLY A 413 8.57 4.53 -13.42
N ASN A 414 7.28 4.75 -13.69
CA ASN A 414 6.80 6.04 -14.22
C ASN A 414 6.49 7.11 -13.16
N PHE A 415 6.54 6.79 -11.87
CA PHE A 415 6.07 7.69 -10.82
C PHE A 415 6.97 8.93 -10.63
N VAL A 416 8.29 8.79 -10.82
CA VAL A 416 9.23 9.92 -10.67
C VAL A 416 8.93 11.03 -11.67
N ARG A 417 8.58 10.70 -12.92
CA ARG A 417 8.20 11.68 -13.94
C ARG A 417 6.93 12.44 -13.56
N GLU A 418 5.93 11.74 -13.04
CA GLU A 418 4.69 12.37 -12.56
C GLU A 418 4.95 13.28 -11.36
N GLN A 419 5.86 12.89 -10.47
CA GLN A 419 6.29 13.71 -9.33
C GLN A 419 7.03 14.98 -9.75
N LEU A 420 7.73 14.96 -10.87
CA LEU A 420 8.39 16.12 -11.49
C LEU A 420 7.43 16.99 -12.34
N GLY A 421 6.12 16.83 -12.21
CA GLY A 421 5.14 17.69 -12.89
C GLY A 421 4.93 17.37 -14.37
N MET A 422 5.58 16.34 -14.91
CA MET A 422 5.29 15.89 -16.27
C MET A 422 3.85 15.38 -16.36
N PRO A 423 3.15 15.61 -17.49
CA PRO A 423 1.78 15.18 -17.64
C PRO A 423 1.68 13.67 -17.45
N LYS A 424 0.64 13.25 -16.73
CA LYS A 424 0.33 11.84 -16.51
C LYS A 424 0.18 11.16 -17.88
N GLN A 425 1.16 10.37 -18.26
CA GLN A 425 1.03 9.54 -19.45
C GLN A 425 0.02 8.46 -19.11
N MET A 426 -1.09 8.42 -19.86
CA MET A 426 -1.98 7.27 -19.81
C MET A 426 -1.13 6.06 -20.22
N GLU A 427 -0.80 5.21 -19.25
CA GLU A 427 -0.11 3.97 -19.55
C GLU A 427 -1.05 3.13 -20.41
N THR A 428 -0.81 3.13 -21.72
CA THR A 428 -1.45 2.16 -22.60
C THR A 428 -1.08 0.78 -22.10
N PHE A 429 -2.00 -0.17 -22.15
CA PHE A 429 -1.73 -1.55 -21.76
C PHE A 429 -0.47 -2.14 -22.39
N TRP A 430 -0.17 -1.81 -23.66
CA TRP A 430 1.07 -2.19 -24.31
C TRP A 430 2.33 -1.65 -23.62
N SER A 431 2.26 -0.44 -23.07
CA SER A 431 3.34 0.16 -22.27
C SER A 431 3.50 -0.55 -20.93
N ALA A 432 2.38 -0.86 -20.25
CA ALA A 432 2.38 -1.64 -19.01
C ALA A 432 2.92 -3.06 -19.24
N LEU A 433 2.48 -3.74 -20.29
CA LEU A 433 2.93 -5.08 -20.68
C LEU A 433 4.41 -5.09 -21.08
N ARG A 434 4.88 -4.08 -21.82
CA ARG A 434 6.30 -3.91 -22.14
C ARG A 434 7.13 -3.66 -20.87
N GLY A 435 6.59 -2.91 -19.92
CA GLY A 435 7.16 -2.75 -18.58
C GLY A 435 7.32 -4.11 -17.91
N ILE A 436 6.22 -4.87 -17.78
CA ILE A 436 6.20 -6.23 -17.23
C ILE A 436 7.19 -7.14 -17.96
N TRP A 437 7.30 -7.07 -19.29
CA TRP A 437 8.23 -7.87 -20.08
C TRP A 437 9.70 -7.54 -19.79
N ARG A 438 10.06 -6.25 -19.69
CA ARG A 438 11.40 -5.86 -19.24
C ARG A 438 11.66 -6.36 -17.84
N THR A 439 10.65 -6.29 -16.98
CA THR A 439 10.71 -6.73 -15.59
C THR A 439 10.88 -8.24 -15.46
N LEU A 440 10.26 -9.04 -16.32
CA LEU A 440 10.44 -10.50 -16.36
C LEU A 440 11.88 -10.93 -16.62
N ASN A 441 12.69 -10.05 -17.22
CA ASN A 441 14.11 -10.27 -17.49
C ASN A 441 15.05 -9.68 -16.43
N THR A 442 14.51 -9.05 -15.37
CA THR A 442 15.32 -8.46 -14.30
C THR A 442 14.88 -8.96 -12.92
N ASN A 443 15.85 -9.14 -12.03
CA ASN A 443 15.57 -9.62 -10.68
C ASN A 443 15.10 -8.46 -9.81
N HIS A 444 13.86 -8.54 -9.30
CA HIS A 444 13.20 -7.56 -8.45
C HIS A 444 13.23 -7.93 -6.95
N GLY A 445 14.02 -8.94 -6.59
CA GLY A 445 14.24 -9.30 -5.20
C GLY A 445 13.15 -10.20 -4.66
N SER A 446 12.66 -9.91 -3.47
CA SER A 446 11.56 -10.63 -2.81
C SER A 446 10.28 -9.81 -2.80
N ILE A 447 9.16 -10.52 -2.78
CA ILE A 447 7.81 -9.95 -2.70
C ILE A 447 7.15 -10.47 -1.43
N ARG A 448 6.50 -9.58 -0.70
CA ARG A 448 5.69 -9.93 0.47
C ARG A 448 4.22 -9.63 0.20
N VAL A 449 3.36 -10.61 0.43
CA VAL A 449 1.90 -10.45 0.42
C VAL A 449 1.35 -10.91 1.76
N ASP A 450 0.80 -9.99 2.53
CA ASP A 450 0.25 -10.29 3.86
C ASP A 450 -1.23 -9.89 3.94
N PHE A 451 -2.01 -10.79 4.55
CA PHE A 451 -3.44 -10.60 4.81
C PHE A 451 -3.64 -10.32 6.30
N ASN A 452 -4.43 -9.31 6.63
CA ASN A 452 -4.81 -9.06 8.01
C ASN A 452 -5.94 -10.00 8.42
N GLN A 453 -6.20 -10.04 9.72
CA GLN A 453 -7.32 -10.74 10.30
C GLN A 453 -8.64 -10.19 9.75
N PRO A 454 -9.59 -11.05 9.36
CA PRO A 454 -10.89 -10.62 8.88
C PRO A 454 -11.67 -9.89 9.97
N ILE A 455 -12.23 -8.73 9.63
CA ILE A 455 -12.95 -7.84 10.54
C ILE A 455 -14.42 -7.79 10.13
N SER A 456 -15.33 -8.06 11.06
CA SER A 456 -16.78 -7.91 10.86
C SER A 456 -17.15 -6.45 10.58
N LEU A 457 -17.86 -6.21 9.48
CA LEU A 457 -18.42 -4.91 9.16
C LEU A 457 -19.45 -4.49 10.21
N LYS A 458 -20.32 -5.42 10.62
CA LYS A 458 -21.33 -5.21 11.66
C LYS A 458 -20.70 -4.76 12.97
N GLU A 459 -19.60 -5.40 13.37
CA GLU A 459 -18.87 -5.05 14.59
C GLU A 459 -18.25 -3.65 14.51
N LEU A 460 -17.62 -3.30 13.37
CA LEU A 460 -17.04 -1.98 13.16
C LEU A 460 -18.12 -0.88 13.16
N VAL A 461 -19.25 -1.10 12.50
CA VAL A 461 -20.38 -0.16 12.47
C VAL A 461 -20.90 0.08 13.89
N THR A 462 -21.18 -1.00 14.63
CA THR A 462 -21.67 -0.93 16.02
C THR A 462 -20.68 -0.19 16.91
N SER A 463 -19.40 -0.49 16.78
CA SER A 463 -18.33 0.16 17.53
C SER A 463 -18.22 1.64 17.19
N PHE A 464 -18.23 2.03 15.90
CA PHE A 464 -18.13 3.45 15.53
C PHE A 464 -19.39 4.25 15.88
N GLN A 465 -20.58 3.65 15.85
CA GLN A 465 -21.79 4.26 16.41
C GLN A 465 -21.62 4.51 17.91
N LYS A 466 -21.04 3.53 18.64
CA LYS A 466 -20.66 3.68 20.05
C LYS A 466 -19.61 4.79 20.26
N TYR A 467 -18.62 4.92 19.40
CA TYR A 467 -17.59 5.94 19.56
C TYR A 467 -18.03 7.34 19.12
N ASN A 468 -18.99 7.45 18.19
CA ASN A 468 -19.50 8.74 17.75
C ASN A 468 -20.33 9.43 18.83
N TYR A 469 -20.98 8.71 19.75
CA TYR A 469 -21.59 9.34 20.93
C TYR A 469 -20.53 9.85 21.94
N LEU A 470 -19.33 9.25 21.97
CA LEU A 470 -18.20 9.67 22.81
C LEU A 470 -17.39 10.84 22.23
N LYS A 471 -17.71 11.28 21.01
CA LYS A 471 -17.23 12.54 20.43
C LYS A 471 -18.25 13.64 20.66
N ALA A 472 -18.79 13.69 21.88
CA ALA A 472 -19.49 14.86 22.35
C ALA A 472 -18.58 16.08 22.16
N PRO A 473 -19.15 17.20 21.77
CA PRO A 473 -18.34 18.31 21.36
C PRO A 473 -17.72 18.92 22.67
N ILE A 474 -16.40 18.89 22.88
CA ILE A 474 -15.67 19.73 23.90
C ILE A 474 -15.71 21.24 23.56
N GLU A 475 -16.41 22.04 24.37
CA GLU A 475 -16.87 23.42 24.07
C GLU A 475 -15.83 24.54 24.08
N ARG A 476 -14.52 24.28 24.14
CA ARG A 476 -13.52 25.35 24.27
C ARG A 476 -12.54 25.39 23.08
N PRO A 477 -12.61 26.41 22.20
CA PRO A 477 -11.54 26.67 21.24
C PRO A 477 -10.30 27.16 21.99
N LEU A 478 -9.17 26.46 21.82
CA LEU A 478 -7.90 26.77 22.49
C LEU A 478 -7.16 27.98 21.89
N THR A 479 -7.77 28.78 21.01
CA THR A 479 -7.15 29.99 20.45
C THR A 479 -8.15 31.15 20.30
N PRO A 480 -7.70 32.41 20.49
CA PRO A 480 -8.54 33.59 20.31
C PRO A 480 -9.04 33.72 18.85
N PRO A 481 -10.22 34.33 18.63
CA PRO A 481 -11.04 34.21 17.41
C PRO A 481 -10.51 34.92 16.16
N ASN A 482 -9.24 35.33 16.13
CA ASN A 482 -8.67 36.07 14.99
C ASN A 482 -7.77 35.24 14.07
N ASN A 483 -7.54 33.96 14.38
CA ASN A 483 -6.89 33.03 13.46
C ASN A 483 -7.83 31.86 13.22
N ASN A 484 -8.16 31.59 11.95
CA ASN A 484 -9.00 30.46 11.51
C ASN A 484 -8.41 29.06 11.81
N LEU A 485 -7.52 28.93 12.82
CA LEU A 485 -6.99 27.69 13.37
C LEU A 485 -7.95 26.97 14.32
N ALA A 486 -9.12 27.56 14.63
CA ALA A 486 -10.13 26.94 15.47
C ALA A 486 -11.10 26.07 14.65
N VAL A 487 -10.62 24.96 14.08
CA VAL A 487 -11.52 23.89 13.62
C VAL A 487 -11.25 22.64 14.46
N ASN A 488 -11.88 22.60 15.65
CA ASN A 488 -12.33 21.38 16.31
C ASN A 488 -11.36 20.18 16.22
N LEU A 489 -10.11 20.37 16.66
CA LEU A 489 -9.07 19.34 16.58
C LEU A 489 -9.46 18.07 17.37
N ASP A 490 -10.35 18.20 18.35
CA ASP A 490 -10.83 17.10 19.19
C ASP A 490 -12.19 16.49 18.77
N ARG A 491 -12.98 17.15 17.91
CA ARG A 491 -14.37 16.72 17.66
C ARG A 491 -14.57 15.97 16.35
N GLN A 492 -13.63 16.03 15.43
CA GLN A 492 -13.82 15.53 14.08
C GLN A 492 -12.49 15.02 13.52
N ILE A 493 -12.36 13.71 13.28
CA ILE A 493 -11.20 13.11 12.59
C ILE A 493 -10.99 13.90 11.32
N LEU A 494 -10.04 14.86 11.26
CA LEU A 494 -9.67 15.69 10.09
C LEU A 494 -10.43 15.30 8.81
N TYR A 495 -11.71 15.68 8.76
CA TYR A 495 -12.67 15.04 7.87
C TYR A 495 -12.54 15.76 6.55
N ASN A 496 -11.91 15.11 5.59
CA ASN A 496 -11.95 15.61 4.22
C ASN A 496 -13.22 15.05 3.62
N HIS A 497 -14.26 15.86 3.50
CA HIS A 497 -15.41 15.52 2.67
C HIS A 497 -14.93 15.18 1.26
N SER A 498 -14.75 13.89 1.02
CA SER A 498 -14.71 13.36 -0.31
C SER A 498 -16.12 13.52 -0.86
N HIS A 499 -16.37 14.57 -1.66
CA HIS A 499 -17.58 14.69 -2.49
C HIS A 499 -17.72 13.52 -3.51
N SER A 500 -16.92 12.47 -3.37
CA SER A 500 -16.82 11.32 -4.27
C SER A 500 -17.60 10.10 -3.76
N SER A 501 -18.73 10.28 -3.07
CA SER A 501 -19.71 9.20 -2.97
C SER A 501 -20.17 8.83 -4.38
N LEU A 502 -20.12 7.53 -4.75
CA LEU A 502 -20.57 7.04 -6.07
C LEU A 502 -22.02 7.47 -6.37
N PHE A 503 -22.79 7.71 -5.31
CA PHE A 503 -24.15 8.19 -5.24
C PHE A 503 -24.13 9.64 -4.71
N GLY A 504 -24.40 10.63 -5.55
CA GLY A 504 -24.46 12.04 -5.15
C GLY A 504 -25.61 12.30 -4.16
N ALA A 505 -25.56 13.46 -3.48
CA ALA A 505 -26.57 14.13 -2.64
C ALA A 505 -27.41 13.35 -1.60
N ASP A 506 -27.89 12.14 -1.89
CA ASP A 506 -28.99 11.47 -1.15
C ASP A 506 -28.54 10.60 0.04
N VAL A 507 -27.23 10.51 0.29
CA VAL A 507 -26.69 9.74 1.43
C VAL A 507 -26.48 10.68 2.62
N SER A 508 -27.02 10.30 3.79
CA SER A 508 -26.88 11.06 5.04
C SER A 508 -25.42 11.36 5.34
N THR A 509 -25.16 12.52 5.95
CA THR A 509 -23.80 12.94 6.35
C THR A 509 -23.14 11.90 7.25
N ASP A 510 -23.91 11.32 8.17
CA ASP A 510 -23.43 10.37 9.17
C ASP A 510 -22.94 9.07 8.52
N GLN A 511 -23.66 8.60 7.51
CA GLN A 511 -23.27 7.42 6.75
C GLN A 511 -21.97 7.65 5.97
N LYS A 512 -21.78 8.83 5.38
CA LYS A 512 -20.53 9.19 4.71
C LYS A 512 -19.36 9.21 5.68
N MET A 513 -19.55 9.79 6.87
CA MET A 513 -18.53 9.81 7.93
C MET A 513 -18.17 8.41 8.41
N MET A 514 -19.16 7.52 8.54
CA MET A 514 -18.95 6.13 8.93
C MET A 514 -18.15 5.35 7.88
N VAL A 515 -18.50 5.47 6.60
CA VAL A 515 -17.77 4.84 5.49
C VAL A 515 -16.33 5.34 5.44
N GLU A 516 -16.11 6.65 5.63
CA GLU A 516 -14.77 7.22 5.68
C GLU A 516 -13.98 6.72 6.88
N ALA A 517 -14.58 6.66 8.08
CA ALA A 517 -13.94 6.14 9.28
C ALA A 517 -13.52 4.67 9.10
N ILE A 518 -14.43 3.80 8.65
CA ILE A 518 -14.12 2.39 8.35
C ILE A 518 -12.99 2.33 7.32
N GLY A 519 -13.07 3.10 6.24
CA GLY A 519 -12.04 3.11 5.21
C GLY A 519 -10.67 3.54 5.73
N ARG A 520 -10.61 4.58 6.58
CA ARG A 520 -9.35 5.04 7.19
C ARG A 520 -8.78 3.99 8.13
N HIS A 521 -9.63 3.29 8.87
CA HIS A 521 -9.23 2.20 9.74
C HIS A 521 -8.59 1.06 8.94
N LEU A 522 -9.22 0.64 7.84
CA LEU A 522 -8.69 -0.43 6.98
C LEU A 522 -7.34 -0.06 6.36
N VAL A 523 -7.19 1.18 5.88
CA VAL A 523 -5.91 1.68 5.35
C VAL A 523 -4.86 1.72 6.44
N TYR A 524 -5.21 2.17 7.65
CA TYR A 524 -4.30 2.21 8.79
C TYR A 524 -3.82 0.80 9.19
N ASP A 525 -4.73 -0.16 9.33
CA ASP A 525 -4.39 -1.54 9.68
C ASP A 525 -3.48 -2.19 8.64
N ALA A 526 -3.75 -1.95 7.36
CA ALA A 526 -2.89 -2.40 6.26
C ALA A 526 -1.52 -1.70 6.31
N ALA A 527 -1.46 -0.39 6.54
CA ALA A 527 -0.19 0.32 6.64
C ALA A 527 0.68 -0.20 7.79
N GLN A 528 0.09 -0.51 8.95
CA GLN A 528 0.82 -1.03 10.10
C GLN A 528 1.29 -2.48 9.92
N SER A 529 0.52 -3.32 9.23
CA SER A 529 0.89 -4.73 8.99
C SER A 529 1.84 -4.95 7.80
N THR A 530 2.13 -3.90 7.03
CA THR A 530 3.07 -3.97 5.91
C THR A 530 4.46 -4.37 6.40
N ALA A 531 4.98 -5.50 5.90
CA ALA A 531 6.34 -5.93 6.22
C ALA A 531 7.38 -5.01 5.56
N LEU A 532 8.38 -4.60 6.32
CA LEU A 532 9.41 -3.66 5.89
C LEU A 532 10.58 -4.40 5.25
N MET A 533 10.84 -4.15 3.97
CA MET A 533 11.94 -4.76 3.22
C MET A 533 13.27 -4.09 3.58
N CYS A 534 14.39 -4.77 3.31
CA CYS A 534 15.70 -4.21 3.63
C CYS A 534 15.98 -2.93 2.81
N THR A 535 15.52 -2.89 1.55
CA THR A 535 15.61 -1.69 0.72
C THR A 535 14.89 -0.50 1.36
N ASN A 536 13.75 -0.71 2.03
CA ASN A 536 13.06 0.37 2.75
C ASN A 536 13.93 0.95 3.88
N VAL A 537 14.57 0.08 4.68
CA VAL A 537 15.43 0.49 5.81
C VAL A 537 16.70 1.17 5.31
N VAL A 538 17.38 0.61 4.32
CA VAL A 538 18.59 1.18 3.71
C VAL A 538 18.29 2.55 3.10
N SER A 539 17.21 2.69 2.32
CA SER A 539 16.81 3.97 1.73
C SER A 539 16.48 5.02 2.79
N TYR A 540 15.81 4.64 3.89
CA TYR A 540 15.55 5.54 5.01
C TYR A 540 16.86 6.02 5.67
N VAL A 541 17.75 5.10 6.05
CA VAL A 541 19.04 5.44 6.67
C VAL A 541 19.88 6.37 5.77
N LEU A 542 19.93 6.10 4.46
CA LEU A 542 20.66 6.95 3.51
C LEU A 542 20.07 8.35 3.37
N LEU A 543 18.77 8.54 3.58
CA LEU A 543 18.12 9.85 3.49
C LEU A 543 18.11 10.61 4.84
N THR A 544 17.97 9.93 5.98
CA THR A 544 17.75 10.59 7.29
C THR A 544 18.91 10.50 8.27
N GLU A 545 19.88 9.60 8.06
CA GLU A 545 21.05 9.47 8.97
C GLU A 545 22.36 9.75 8.23
N GLN A 546 22.52 9.16 7.04
CA GLN A 546 23.79 9.10 6.30
C GLN A 546 23.70 9.79 4.93
N ARG A 547 23.04 10.96 4.87
CA ARG A 547 22.83 11.72 3.62
C ARG A 547 24.13 12.12 2.91
N ARG A 548 25.18 12.41 3.67
CA ARG A 548 26.52 12.76 3.13
C ARG A 548 27.35 11.53 2.70
N GLY A 549 26.81 10.32 2.89
CA GLY A 549 27.51 9.06 2.66
C GLY A 549 28.18 8.53 3.92
N CYS A 550 28.43 7.22 3.94
CA CYS A 550 29.04 6.52 5.07
C CYS A 550 29.85 5.30 4.60
N SER A 551 30.65 4.70 5.47
CA SER A 551 31.27 3.41 5.18
C SER A 551 30.23 2.29 5.20
N VAL A 552 30.49 1.18 4.49
CA VAL A 552 29.60 0.01 4.54
C VAL A 552 29.40 -0.53 5.96
N SER A 553 30.44 -0.48 6.80
CA SER A 553 30.37 -0.92 8.21
C SER A 553 29.49 0.01 9.06
N GLN A 554 29.52 1.31 8.81
CA GLN A 554 28.62 2.26 9.45
C GLN A 554 27.18 2.06 8.98
N LEU A 555 26.96 1.85 7.69
CA LEU A 555 25.65 1.53 7.14
C LEU A 555 25.07 0.27 7.79
N GLN A 556 25.89 -0.78 7.96
CA GLN A 556 25.51 -2.02 8.65
C GLN A 556 25.02 -1.74 10.08
N ARG A 557 25.78 -0.96 10.84
CA ARG A 557 25.41 -0.59 12.21
C ARG A 557 24.09 0.17 12.27
N CYS A 558 23.90 1.18 11.42
CA CYS A 558 22.67 1.97 11.36
C CYS A 558 21.47 1.11 10.96
N VAL A 559 21.59 0.29 9.90
CA VAL A 559 20.51 -0.57 9.42
C VAL A 559 20.13 -1.62 10.47
N ARG A 560 21.12 -2.20 11.17
CA ARG A 560 20.88 -3.12 12.28
C ARG A 560 20.13 -2.44 13.42
N ALA A 561 20.63 -1.30 13.90
CA ALA A 561 19.99 -0.52 14.97
C ALA A 561 18.54 -0.15 14.62
N ARG A 562 18.27 0.28 13.37
CA ARG A 562 16.90 0.57 12.93
C ARG A 562 16.04 -0.69 12.82
N GLY A 563 16.59 -1.79 12.32
CA GLY A 563 15.90 -3.08 12.28
C GLY A 563 15.48 -3.55 13.68
N ASP A 564 16.37 -3.43 14.66
CA ASP A 564 16.11 -3.84 16.04
C ASP A 564 15.06 -2.95 16.70
N ALA A 565 15.14 -1.62 16.50
CA ALA A 565 14.12 -0.69 16.97
C ALA A 565 12.72 -0.99 16.37
N LEU A 566 12.67 -1.31 15.06
CA LEU A 566 11.42 -1.68 14.38
C LEU A 566 10.83 -2.99 14.93
N ARG A 567 11.68 -3.99 15.20
CA ARG A 567 11.24 -5.26 15.83
C ARG A 567 10.69 -5.03 17.22
N LEU A 568 11.36 -4.20 18.03
CA LEU A 568 10.91 -3.83 19.37
C LEU A 568 9.55 -3.11 19.32
N ALA A 569 9.33 -2.28 18.30
CA ALA A 569 8.05 -1.65 18.01
C ALA A 569 6.99 -2.60 17.39
N GLY A 570 7.28 -3.91 17.29
CA GLY A 570 6.35 -4.92 16.79
C GLY A 570 6.17 -4.94 15.27
N ARG A 571 7.06 -4.29 14.50
CA ARG A 571 7.01 -4.27 13.03
C ARG A 571 7.63 -5.54 12.43
N ASP A 572 6.98 -6.11 11.41
CA ASP A 572 7.53 -7.25 10.66
C ASP A 572 8.60 -6.78 9.67
N LEU A 573 9.75 -7.47 9.66
CA LEU A 573 10.82 -7.22 8.69
C LEU A 573 10.79 -8.30 7.62
N GLY A 574 10.74 -7.90 6.35
CA GLY A 574 10.70 -8.79 5.19
C GLY A 574 12.01 -9.53 4.90
N TYR A 575 13.04 -9.37 5.73
CA TYR A 575 14.37 -9.93 5.53
C TYR A 575 14.94 -10.55 6.83
N THR A 576 15.76 -11.58 6.67
CA THR A 576 16.45 -12.31 7.75
C THR A 576 17.80 -12.82 7.23
N GLY A 577 18.74 -13.10 8.12
CA GLY A 577 20.05 -13.67 7.79
C GLY A 577 21.20 -12.72 8.11
N GLU A 578 22.38 -13.04 7.59
CA GLU A 578 23.61 -12.30 7.86
C GLU A 578 23.56 -10.87 7.29
N GLU A 579 23.86 -9.89 8.13
CA GLU A 579 23.71 -8.46 7.84
C GLU A 579 24.46 -8.03 6.58
N HIS A 580 25.67 -8.52 6.40
CA HIS A 580 26.51 -8.15 5.26
C HIS A 580 25.92 -8.63 3.92
N LEU A 581 25.31 -9.81 3.89
CA LEU A 581 24.64 -10.35 2.70
C LEU A 581 23.36 -9.59 2.40
N VAL A 582 22.57 -9.33 3.44
CA VAL A 582 21.31 -8.59 3.35
C VAL A 582 21.54 -7.18 2.80
N ILE A 583 22.53 -6.46 3.31
CA ILE A 583 22.84 -5.09 2.87
C ILE A 583 23.46 -5.09 1.47
N ARG A 584 24.38 -6.01 1.17
CA ARG A 584 24.91 -6.16 -0.19
C ARG A 584 23.77 -6.37 -1.19
N ARG A 585 22.83 -7.26 -0.85
CA ARG A 585 21.65 -7.52 -1.67
C ARG A 585 20.78 -6.28 -1.83
N ALA A 586 20.50 -5.56 -0.75
CA ALA A 586 19.70 -4.33 -0.81
C ALA A 586 20.37 -3.26 -1.71
N LEU A 587 21.69 -3.09 -1.61
CA LEU A 587 22.45 -2.17 -2.47
C LEU A 587 22.42 -2.59 -3.95
N GLU A 588 22.54 -3.89 -4.25
CA GLU A 588 22.36 -4.42 -5.61
C GLU A 588 20.94 -4.16 -6.14
N MET A 589 19.93 -4.33 -5.28
CA MET A 589 18.53 -4.12 -5.63
C MET A 589 18.23 -2.65 -5.96
N LEU A 590 18.72 -1.71 -5.13
CA LEU A 590 18.60 -0.27 -5.37
C LEU A 590 19.39 0.16 -6.62
N GLY A 591 20.53 -0.48 -6.88
CA GLY A 591 21.34 -0.29 -8.08
C GLY A 591 22.12 1.03 -8.11
N SER A 592 23.01 1.14 -9.09
CA SER A 592 23.92 2.30 -9.24
C SER A 592 23.23 3.61 -9.61
N SER A 593 21.99 3.56 -10.11
CA SER A 593 21.18 4.73 -10.41
C SER A 593 20.71 5.47 -9.16
N LEU A 594 20.53 4.75 -8.05
CA LEU A 594 20.04 5.31 -6.79
C LEU A 594 21.14 5.46 -5.75
N VAL A 595 22.07 4.50 -5.70
CA VAL A 595 23.11 4.46 -4.69
C VAL A 595 24.47 4.31 -5.36
N ARG A 596 25.41 5.21 -5.04
CA ARG A 596 26.80 5.09 -5.45
C ARG A 596 27.58 4.36 -4.39
N VAL A 597 28.28 3.31 -4.81
CA VAL A 597 29.24 2.59 -3.98
C VAL A 597 30.62 2.86 -4.56
N GLU A 598 31.44 3.59 -3.84
CA GLU A 598 32.78 4.02 -4.27
C GLU A 598 33.85 3.32 -3.41
N GLY A 599 35.04 3.08 -4.00
CA GLY A 599 36.16 2.41 -3.32
C GLY A 599 36.19 0.88 -3.42
N SER A 600 37.24 0.28 -2.86
CA SER A 600 37.49 -1.17 -2.87
C SER A 600 37.85 -1.68 -1.47
N GLY A 601 37.49 -2.93 -1.18
CA GLY A 601 37.76 -3.58 0.11
C GLY A 601 37.04 -2.92 1.30
N ALA A 602 37.78 -2.67 2.38
CA ALA A 602 37.27 -2.09 3.62
C ALA A 602 36.93 -0.59 3.51
N ASN A 603 37.50 0.13 2.55
CA ASN A 603 37.27 1.56 2.32
C ASN A 603 36.08 1.84 1.40
N ARG A 604 35.16 0.88 1.26
CA ARG A 604 33.94 1.08 0.48
C ARG A 604 33.02 2.08 1.17
N THR A 605 32.74 3.17 0.46
CA THR A 605 31.78 4.19 0.88
C THR A 605 30.50 4.06 0.08
N VAL A 606 29.38 4.33 0.73
CA VAL A 606 28.03 4.25 0.16
C VAL A 606 27.38 5.60 0.34
N ARG A 607 26.82 6.15 -0.74
CA ARG A 607 26.06 7.40 -0.69
C ARG A 607 24.87 7.37 -1.64
N ALA A 608 23.81 8.08 -1.26
CA ALA A 608 22.70 8.34 -2.17
C ALA A 608 23.18 9.14 -3.39
N HIS A 609 22.62 8.83 -4.56
CA HIS A 609 22.90 9.55 -5.78
C HIS A 609 22.34 10.98 -5.68
N ALA A 610 23.18 11.99 -5.92
CA ALA A 610 22.83 13.40 -5.77
C ALA A 610 22.04 13.92 -6.99
N SER A 611 20.86 13.35 -7.24
CA SER A 611 19.93 13.84 -8.25
C SER A 611 18.49 13.78 -7.74
N VAL A 612 17.66 14.73 -8.14
CA VAL A 612 16.24 14.78 -7.74
C VAL A 612 15.49 13.49 -8.12
N PRO A 613 15.63 12.92 -9.34
CA PRO A 613 14.97 11.67 -9.68
C PRO A 613 15.36 10.51 -8.75
N ALA A 614 16.64 10.39 -8.40
CA ALA A 614 17.12 9.34 -7.51
C ALA A 614 16.63 9.55 -6.06
N ALA A 615 16.59 10.80 -5.60
CA ALA A 615 16.06 11.14 -4.28
C ALA A 615 14.57 10.82 -4.17
N LEU A 616 13.78 11.12 -5.20
CA LEU A 616 12.34 10.79 -5.26
C LEU A 616 12.11 9.27 -5.27
N GLU A 617 12.88 8.51 -6.04
CA GLU A 617 12.79 7.05 -6.05
C GLU A 617 13.27 6.42 -4.73
N LEU A 618 14.35 6.91 -4.12
CA LEU A 618 14.77 6.47 -2.78
C LEU A 618 13.71 6.82 -1.72
N SER A 619 13.09 7.99 -1.81
CA SER A 619 12.01 8.42 -0.94
C SER A 619 10.80 7.48 -1.05
N TYR A 620 10.49 6.99 -2.25
CA TYR A 620 9.44 5.99 -2.45
C TYR A 620 9.66 4.75 -1.56
N TYR A 621 10.88 4.24 -1.49
CA TYR A 621 11.22 3.09 -0.65
C TYR A 621 11.28 3.45 0.84
N SER A 622 11.79 4.63 1.21
CA SER A 622 11.88 5.03 2.62
C SER A 622 10.52 5.35 3.24
N ASN A 623 9.53 5.74 2.44
CA ASN A 623 8.25 6.26 2.91
C ASN A 623 7.42 5.26 3.74
N ALA A 624 7.67 3.95 3.61
CA ALA A 624 7.09 2.94 4.50
C ALA A 624 7.57 3.11 5.97
N LEU A 625 8.81 3.53 6.18
CA LEU A 625 9.38 3.86 7.50
C LEU A 625 9.02 5.29 7.92
N VAL A 626 8.98 6.25 6.98
CA VAL A 626 8.54 7.62 7.28
C VAL A 626 7.14 7.61 7.91
N ALA A 627 6.22 6.80 7.38
CA ALA A 627 4.88 6.65 7.96
C ALA A 627 4.90 6.04 9.38
N HIS A 628 5.85 5.16 9.71
CA HIS A 628 6.01 4.61 11.06
C HIS A 628 6.51 5.67 12.05
N TYR A 629 7.55 6.40 11.65
CA TYR A 629 8.20 7.43 12.48
C TYR A 629 7.50 8.80 12.43
N ALA A 630 6.35 8.92 11.74
CA ALA A 630 5.67 10.20 11.55
C ALA A 630 5.30 10.89 12.87
N ALA A 631 4.71 10.18 13.84
CA ALA A 631 4.33 10.77 15.13
C ALA A 631 5.56 11.19 15.99
N PRO A 632 6.59 10.35 16.18
CA PRO A 632 7.84 10.79 16.81
C PRO A 632 8.54 11.95 16.08
N ALA A 633 8.49 11.96 14.74
CA ALA A 633 9.07 13.03 13.93
C ALA A 633 8.32 14.37 14.11
N ILE A 634 7.00 14.33 14.19
CA ILE A 634 6.16 15.50 14.49
C ILE A 634 6.53 16.07 15.86
N LEU A 635 6.65 15.23 16.89
CA LEU A 635 7.07 15.70 18.22
C LEU A 635 8.49 16.28 18.22
N ALA A 636 9.43 15.64 17.53
CA ALA A 636 10.80 16.13 17.44
C ALA A 636 10.85 17.50 16.74
N THR A 637 10.12 17.69 15.62
CA THR A 637 10.06 18.99 14.94
C THR A 637 9.30 20.05 15.73
N ALA A 638 8.22 19.67 16.44
CA ALA A 638 7.54 20.57 17.35
C ALA A 638 8.47 21.02 18.49
N LEU A 639 9.24 20.09 19.07
CA LEU A 639 10.25 20.39 20.07
C LEU A 639 11.28 21.40 19.54
N GLU A 640 11.85 21.17 18.35
CA GLU A 640 12.80 22.12 17.75
C GLU A 640 12.19 23.50 17.50
N SER A 641 10.91 23.58 17.12
CA SER A 641 10.23 24.87 16.91
C SER A 641 10.13 25.69 18.20
N ILE A 642 9.92 25.03 19.34
CA ILE A 642 9.85 25.67 20.65
C ILE A 642 11.25 26.12 21.09
N VAL A 643 12.24 25.23 20.98
CA VAL A 643 13.64 25.51 21.41
C VAL A 643 14.27 26.62 20.57
N CYS A 644 13.97 26.69 19.27
CA CYS A 644 14.51 27.75 18.40
C CYS A 644 13.78 29.09 18.54
N THR A 645 12.73 29.19 19.37
CA THR A 645 12.01 30.45 19.60
C THR A 645 12.83 31.38 20.50
N GLN A 646 12.90 32.67 20.14
CA GLN A 646 13.69 33.66 20.88
C GLN A 646 13.20 33.79 22.34
N GLY A 647 14.11 33.62 23.30
CA GLY A 647 13.81 33.71 24.73
C GLY A 647 13.24 32.43 25.37
N ALA A 648 13.20 31.31 24.63
CA ALA A 648 12.83 30.01 25.18
C ALA A 648 13.95 29.44 26.07
N ASP A 649 13.57 28.57 27.02
CA ASP A 649 14.52 27.77 27.79
C ASP A 649 15.07 26.64 26.89
N GLU A 650 16.34 26.71 26.54
CA GLU A 650 16.99 25.73 25.65
C GLU A 650 17.06 24.32 26.27
N ASP A 651 16.95 24.23 27.61
CA ASP A 651 17.18 22.99 28.36
C ASP A 651 15.90 22.31 28.84
N SER A 652 14.75 22.99 28.83
CA SER A 652 13.47 22.40 29.25
C SER A 652 12.27 22.87 28.43
N VAL A 653 11.30 21.96 28.24
CA VAL A 653 10.05 22.25 27.50
C VAL A 653 8.83 21.75 28.30
N ARG A 654 7.77 22.56 28.32
CA ARG A 654 6.51 22.20 28.98
C ARG A 654 5.72 21.20 28.15
N HIS A 655 5.06 20.27 28.83
CA HIS A 655 4.22 19.26 28.19
C HIS A 655 3.11 19.87 27.33
N SER A 656 2.37 20.84 27.88
CA SER A 656 1.26 21.49 27.19
C SER A 656 1.71 22.19 25.89
N GLU A 657 2.83 22.90 25.94
CA GLU A 657 3.39 23.60 24.76
C GLU A 657 3.83 22.62 23.68
N LEU A 658 4.50 21.53 24.07
CA LEU A 658 4.94 20.50 23.13
C LEU A 658 3.76 19.80 22.47
N MET A 659 2.74 19.44 23.24
CA MET A 659 1.55 18.77 22.72
C MET A 659 0.75 19.69 21.79
N GLU A 660 0.58 20.97 22.14
CA GLU A 660 -0.10 21.94 21.29
C GLU A 660 0.63 22.15 19.96
N ALA A 661 1.95 22.35 20.00
CA ALA A 661 2.76 22.49 18.79
C ALA A 661 2.73 21.21 17.92
N ALA A 662 2.77 20.03 18.54
CA ALA A 662 2.69 18.75 17.82
C ALA A 662 1.31 18.51 17.21
N LEU A 663 0.24 18.94 17.88
CA LEU A 663 -1.13 18.88 17.37
C LEU A 663 -1.31 19.79 16.15
N GLN A 664 -0.81 21.03 16.21
CA GLN A 664 -0.81 21.96 15.08
C GLN A 664 -0.03 21.39 13.88
N LEU A 665 1.15 20.81 14.11
CA LEU A 665 1.93 20.18 13.05
C LEU A 665 1.26 18.91 12.48
N SER A 666 0.54 18.17 13.32
CA SER A 666 -0.26 17.01 12.88
C SER A 666 -1.40 17.42 11.94
N GLU A 667 -2.02 18.58 12.18
CA GLU A 667 -3.01 19.15 11.28
C GLU A 667 -2.41 19.51 9.92
N ILE A 668 -1.27 20.20 9.92
CA ILE A 668 -0.55 20.58 8.69
C ILE A 668 -0.24 19.33 7.84
N LEU A 669 0.19 18.24 8.48
CA LEU A 669 0.56 17.00 7.81
C LEU A 669 -0.58 15.98 7.68
N SER A 670 -1.83 16.38 7.94
CA SER A 670 -3.02 15.53 7.89
C SER A 670 -3.29 14.89 6.52
N GLN A 671 -2.87 15.56 5.45
CA GLN A 671 -2.99 15.09 4.07
C GLN A 671 -1.85 14.11 3.69
N GLU A 672 -0.79 14.03 4.49
CA GLU A 672 0.37 13.17 4.24
C GLU A 672 0.30 11.84 4.99
N PHE A 673 -0.32 11.83 6.18
CA PHE A 673 -0.28 10.68 7.08
C PHE A 673 -1.64 10.37 7.72
N ILE A 674 -1.89 9.07 7.92
CA ILE A 674 -2.91 8.56 8.84
C ILE A 674 -2.18 8.15 10.13
N LEU A 675 -2.06 9.08 11.08
CA LEU A 675 -1.22 8.91 12.28
C LEU A 675 -1.77 7.86 13.27
N CYS A 676 -3.10 7.79 13.40
CA CYS A 676 -3.79 6.85 14.27
C CYS A 676 -5.04 6.28 13.61
N ALA A 677 -5.47 5.12 14.11
CA ALA A 677 -6.77 4.56 13.80
C ALA A 677 -7.88 5.51 14.27
N PRO A 678 -9.02 5.58 13.56
CA PRO A 678 -10.13 6.48 13.90
C PRO A 678 -10.84 6.17 15.23
N CYS A 679 -10.59 5.01 15.83
CA CYS A 679 -11.03 4.63 17.18
C CYS A 679 -10.06 5.10 18.29
N THR A 680 -9.02 5.86 17.94
CA THR A 680 -7.99 6.36 18.85
C THR A 680 -7.85 7.86 18.66
N ARG A 681 -7.82 8.63 19.76
CA ARG A 681 -7.57 10.07 19.72
C ARG A 681 -6.12 10.34 19.30
N ILE A 682 -5.93 11.41 18.54
CA ILE A 682 -4.59 11.78 18.05
C ILE A 682 -3.64 12.13 19.20
N GLU A 683 -4.16 12.78 20.25
CA GLU A 683 -3.41 13.07 21.47
C GLU A 683 -2.87 11.83 22.15
N GLU A 684 -3.64 10.73 22.19
CA GLU A 684 -3.15 9.46 22.75
C GLU A 684 -1.98 8.91 21.94
N ARG A 685 -2.04 9.02 20.61
CA ARG A 685 -0.95 8.57 19.74
C ARG A 685 0.30 9.43 19.93
N LEU A 686 0.14 10.75 20.08
CA LEU A 686 1.25 11.67 20.35
C LEU A 686 1.83 11.42 21.75
N GLN A 687 1.00 11.18 22.77
CA GLN A 687 1.50 10.80 24.09
C GLN A 687 2.31 9.50 24.05
N GLN A 688 1.87 8.48 23.31
CA GLN A 688 2.65 7.26 23.11
C GLN A 688 3.99 7.55 22.43
N ALA A 689 4.00 8.40 21.40
CA ALA A 689 5.24 8.80 20.74
C ALA A 689 6.16 9.61 21.69
N LEU A 690 5.61 10.39 22.61
CA LEU A 690 6.37 11.09 23.64
C LEU A 690 7.01 10.09 24.62
N ASP A 691 6.26 9.08 25.06
CA ASP A 691 6.79 8.01 25.90
C ASP A 691 7.89 7.21 25.18
N GLU A 692 7.75 6.99 23.86
CA GLU A 692 8.81 6.40 23.01
C GLU A 692 10.09 7.26 23.01
N LEU A 693 9.96 8.59 22.89
CA LEU A 693 11.11 9.51 22.95
C LEU A 693 11.77 9.54 24.33
N ILE A 694 10.99 9.42 25.40
CA ILE A 694 11.53 9.31 26.76
C ILE A 694 12.28 7.98 26.94
N ALA A 695 11.72 6.88 26.45
CA ALA A 695 12.38 5.57 26.49
C ALA A 695 13.68 5.53 25.68
N GLN A 696 13.82 6.36 24.66
CA GLN A 696 15.03 6.54 23.85
C GLN A 696 16.02 7.56 24.44
N ASP A 697 15.78 8.06 25.66
CA ASP A 697 16.58 9.09 26.32
C ASP A 697 16.73 10.38 25.49
N VAL A 698 15.76 10.67 24.61
CA VAL A 698 15.71 11.94 23.87
C VAL A 698 15.22 13.07 24.79
N LEU A 699 14.25 12.74 25.64
CA LEU A 699 13.69 13.60 26.68
C LEU A 699 13.76 12.90 28.02
N ALA A 700 14.15 13.60 29.07
CA ALA A 700 14.10 13.10 30.43
C ALA A 700 12.93 13.76 31.18
N ASP A 701 12.11 12.93 31.84
CA ASP A 701 11.10 13.44 32.76
C ASP A 701 11.78 13.96 34.02
N THR A 702 11.43 15.18 34.45
CA THR A 702 12.07 15.84 35.61
C THR A 702 11.50 15.38 36.97
N ARG A 703 10.54 14.46 36.98
CA ARG A 703 9.79 14.01 38.17
C ARG A 703 10.35 12.73 38.80
N THR A 704 10.07 12.53 40.09
CA THR A 704 10.39 11.28 40.82
C THR A 704 9.51 10.10 40.35
N PRO A 705 9.98 8.84 40.43
CA PRO A 705 9.26 7.67 39.91
C PRO A 705 7.86 7.46 40.52
N ASP A 706 7.70 7.69 41.83
CA ASP A 706 6.43 7.43 42.55
C ASP A 706 5.32 8.39 42.13
N ALA A 707 5.66 9.67 41.88
CA ALA A 707 4.73 10.67 41.37
C ALA A 707 4.28 10.37 39.93
N LEU A 708 5.08 9.62 39.16
CA LEU A 708 4.79 9.27 37.78
C LEU A 708 3.70 8.17 37.68
N GLU A 709 3.74 7.16 38.56
CA GLU A 709 2.76 6.06 38.56
C GLU A 709 1.38 6.49 39.07
N GLU A 710 1.32 7.23 40.18
CA GLU A 710 0.08 7.75 40.73
C GLU A 710 -0.63 8.71 39.76
N GLN A 711 0.12 9.51 39.01
CA GLN A 711 -0.47 10.41 38.02
C GLN A 711 -0.82 9.71 36.70
N ARG A 712 -0.07 8.68 36.28
CA ARG A 712 -0.47 7.79 35.17
C ARG A 712 -1.76 7.06 35.51
N TRP A 713 -1.89 6.60 36.75
CA TRP A 713 -3.12 6.04 37.31
C TRP A 713 -4.24 7.08 37.33
N SER A 714 -3.99 8.27 37.86
CA SER A 714 -4.97 9.36 37.93
C SER A 714 -5.42 9.85 36.56
N ARG A 715 -4.55 9.89 35.55
CA ARG A 715 -4.92 10.21 34.15
C ARG A 715 -5.78 9.09 33.54
N ARG A 716 -5.46 7.83 33.80
CA ARG A 716 -6.28 6.69 33.34
C ARG A 716 -7.66 6.72 34.00
N ILE A 717 -7.72 7.04 35.31
CA ILE A 717 -8.96 7.16 36.08
C ILE A 717 -9.77 8.38 35.68
N ALA A 718 -9.19 9.58 35.60
CA ALA A 718 -9.90 10.81 35.22
C ALA A 718 -10.61 10.66 33.87
N ARG A 719 -9.95 10.00 32.90
CA ARG A 719 -10.54 9.67 31.58
C ARG A 719 -11.73 8.69 31.63
N THR A 720 -11.94 8.02 32.77
CA THR A 720 -13.06 7.08 32.99
C THR A 720 -14.25 7.78 33.64
N PHE A 721 -14.07 9.00 34.18
CA PHE A 721 -15.04 9.73 34.99
C PHE A 721 -15.48 11.07 34.37
N ASP A 722 -15.36 11.27 33.06
CA ASP A 722 -15.82 12.50 32.36
C ASP A 722 -17.36 12.61 32.24
N ASP A 723 -18.09 12.13 33.24
CA ASP A 723 -19.53 12.38 33.42
C ASP A 723 -19.71 13.15 34.74
N GLU A 724 -20.12 14.42 34.63
CA GLU A 724 -21.06 15.16 35.50
C GLU A 724 -20.67 16.45 36.27
N ASP A 725 -19.42 16.91 36.45
CA ASP A 725 -19.21 18.16 37.23
C ASP A 725 -18.21 19.20 36.65
N ASP A 726 -18.79 20.33 36.23
CA ASP A 726 -18.20 21.60 35.77
C ASP A 726 -17.52 22.41 36.89
N GLU A 727 -16.56 21.85 37.61
CA GLU A 727 -15.60 22.68 38.36
C GLU A 727 -14.27 22.77 37.61
N GLU A 728 -13.86 24.02 37.35
CA GLU A 728 -12.67 24.42 36.60
C GLU A 728 -11.37 23.96 37.29
N ARG A 729 -11.08 22.66 37.22
CA ARG A 729 -9.81 22.09 37.67
C ARG A 729 -8.70 22.61 36.76
N PRO A 730 -7.61 23.19 37.31
CA PRO A 730 -6.43 23.54 36.52
C PRO A 730 -5.91 22.29 35.81
N ASP A 731 -5.61 22.40 34.50
CA ASP A 731 -5.05 21.29 33.73
C ASP A 731 -3.82 20.71 34.47
N PRO A 732 -3.88 19.46 34.95
CA PRO A 732 -2.82 18.84 35.74
C PRO A 732 -1.51 18.67 34.93
N THR A 733 -1.55 18.88 33.61
CA THR A 733 -0.36 18.81 32.74
C THR A 733 0.47 20.09 32.70
N ARG A 734 -0.07 21.22 33.18
CA ARG A 734 0.58 22.54 33.12
C ARG A 734 1.91 22.64 33.86
N TYR A 735 2.14 21.76 34.84
CA TYR A 735 3.35 21.74 35.67
C TYR A 735 4.42 20.77 35.15
N ILE A 736 4.14 20.00 34.10
CA ILE A 736 5.07 18.97 33.61
C ILE A 736 6.10 19.59 32.68
N LYS A 737 7.37 19.43 33.04
CA LYS A 737 8.52 19.85 32.23
C LYS A 737 9.39 18.65 31.87
N TYR A 738 9.83 18.62 30.63
CA TYR A 738 10.81 17.66 30.14
C TYR A 738 12.15 18.35 29.97
N LYS A 739 13.23 17.68 30.40
CA LYS A 739 14.59 18.12 30.17
C LYS A 739 15.12 17.52 28.87
N LEU A 740 15.78 18.31 28.06
CA LEU A 740 16.35 17.82 26.80
C LEU A 740 17.67 17.09 27.08
N SER A 741 17.82 15.89 26.50
CA SER A 741 19.10 15.18 26.56
C SER A 741 20.10 15.79 25.58
N LYS A 742 21.33 16.01 26.07
CA LYS A 742 22.47 16.53 25.31
C LYS A 742 23.43 15.41 24.87
N SER A 743 23.06 14.14 25.07
CA SER A 743 23.89 13.02 24.66
C SER A 743 24.03 12.98 23.13
N PRO A 744 25.18 12.55 22.59
CA PRO A 744 25.39 12.51 21.15
C PRO A 744 24.40 11.59 20.43
N GLU A 745 23.96 10.52 21.11
CA GLU A 745 22.96 9.57 20.59
C GLU A 745 21.57 10.20 20.54
N ALA A 746 21.13 10.89 21.61
CA ALA A 746 19.86 11.61 21.63
C ALA A 746 19.80 12.72 20.57
N LEU A 747 20.89 13.47 20.38
CA LEU A 747 20.99 14.49 19.34
C LEU A 747 20.94 13.89 17.93
N ALA A 748 21.58 12.74 17.71
CA ALA A 748 21.51 12.02 16.44
C ALA A 748 20.08 11.50 16.16
N GLU A 749 19.39 10.99 17.19
CA GLU A 749 18.01 10.51 17.08
C GLU A 749 17.04 11.67 16.75
N ARG A 750 17.15 12.80 17.46
CA ARG A 750 16.41 14.04 17.16
C ARG A 750 16.64 14.50 15.74
N ARG A 751 17.92 14.62 15.32
CA ARG A 751 18.28 15.01 13.96
C ARG A 751 17.58 14.14 12.93
N ARG A 752 17.67 12.82 13.08
CA ARG A 752 17.06 11.86 12.15
C ARG A 752 15.53 12.02 12.10
N LEU A 753 14.88 12.18 13.25
CA LEU A 753 13.43 12.38 13.33
C LEU A 753 13.01 13.68 12.63
N VAL A 754 13.71 14.79 12.87
CA VAL A 754 13.45 16.05 12.16
C VAL A 754 13.65 15.88 10.64
N GLN A 755 14.72 15.22 10.21
CA GLN A 755 14.99 14.94 8.79
C GLN A 755 13.94 14.03 8.14
N THR A 756 13.14 13.29 8.92
CA THR A 756 12.09 12.41 8.39
C THR A 756 10.95 13.19 7.74
N ILE A 757 10.55 14.33 8.30
CA ILE A 757 9.45 15.16 7.76
C ILE A 757 9.91 16.48 7.16
N ARG A 758 11.17 16.88 7.38
CA ARG A 758 11.74 18.11 6.83
C ARG A 758 11.51 18.31 5.33
N PRO A 759 11.71 17.31 4.45
CA PRO A 759 11.47 17.50 3.02
C PRO A 759 10.01 17.85 2.67
N LEU A 760 9.05 17.36 3.45
CA LEU A 760 7.63 17.70 3.26
C LEU A 760 7.40 19.17 3.64
N LEU A 761 7.97 19.62 4.76
CA LEU A 761 7.85 21.00 5.22
C LEU A 761 8.49 22.00 4.26
N GLU A 762 9.61 21.67 3.64
CA GLU A 762 10.21 22.49 2.57
C GLU A 762 9.27 22.58 1.35
N GLY A 763 8.66 21.47 0.96
CA GLY A 763 7.65 21.45 -0.11
C GLY A 763 6.42 22.31 0.20
N TYR A 764 5.94 22.26 1.45
CA TYR A 764 4.80 23.05 1.91
C TYR A 764 5.16 24.54 1.96
N ALA A 765 6.33 24.88 2.51
CA ALA A 765 6.81 26.25 2.58
C ALA A 765 7.05 26.87 1.20
N ALA A 766 7.58 26.10 0.24
CA ALA A 766 7.68 26.56 -1.15
C ALA A 766 6.30 26.78 -1.79
N THR A 767 5.34 25.88 -1.53
CA THR A 767 3.97 26.02 -2.04
C THR A 767 3.31 27.29 -1.52
N CYS A 768 3.39 27.56 -0.22
CA CYS A 768 2.83 28.76 0.41
C CYS A 768 3.36 30.06 -0.22
N ARG A 769 4.66 30.13 -0.54
CA ARG A 769 5.26 31.29 -1.23
C ARG A 769 4.76 31.50 -2.66
N CYS A 770 4.25 30.44 -3.31
CA CYS A 770 3.84 30.48 -4.70
C CYS A 770 2.32 30.55 -4.90
N VAL A 771 1.53 30.51 -3.83
CA VAL A 771 0.06 30.60 -3.92
C VAL A 771 -0.36 31.98 -4.41
N ARG A 772 -1.19 31.99 -5.45
CA ARG A 772 -1.76 33.19 -6.08
C ARG A 772 -2.96 32.79 -6.94
N ASP A 773 -3.72 33.79 -7.38
CA ASP A 773 -4.80 33.63 -8.36
C ASP A 773 -4.24 33.20 -9.72
N ALA A 774 -4.37 31.92 -10.04
CA ALA A 774 -3.80 31.32 -11.24
C ALA A 774 -4.39 29.93 -11.51
N THR A 775 -4.00 29.29 -12.62
CA THR A 775 -4.32 27.88 -12.83
C THR A 775 -3.56 27.02 -11.80
N GLN A 776 -4.16 25.91 -11.37
CA GLN A 776 -3.49 24.95 -10.48
C GLN A 776 -2.16 24.46 -11.08
N LYS A 777 -2.09 24.34 -12.40
CA LYS A 777 -0.87 23.90 -13.10
C LYS A 777 0.26 24.91 -12.97
N GLU A 778 -0.03 26.20 -13.07
CA GLU A 778 0.97 27.27 -12.92
C GLU A 778 1.48 27.37 -11.49
N VAL A 779 0.59 27.30 -10.49
CA VAL A 779 1.01 27.34 -9.06
C VAL A 779 1.89 26.14 -8.73
N VAL A 780 1.49 24.94 -9.18
CA VAL A 780 2.29 23.72 -8.97
C VAL A 780 3.63 23.80 -9.70
N GLY A 781 3.67 24.32 -10.93
CA GLY A 781 4.89 24.53 -11.69
C GLY A 781 5.84 25.50 -11.00
N ALA A 782 5.35 26.66 -10.59
CA ALA A 782 6.15 27.68 -9.90
C ALA A 782 6.75 27.18 -8.58
N ALA A 783 5.98 26.44 -7.78
CA ALA A 783 6.49 25.83 -6.54
C ALA A 783 7.56 24.77 -6.83
N LEU A 784 7.39 23.96 -7.88
CA LEU A 784 8.36 22.95 -8.29
C LEU A 784 9.67 23.59 -8.78
N ASP A 785 9.57 24.63 -9.61
CA ASP A 785 10.72 25.37 -10.13
C ASP A 785 11.50 26.05 -8.99
N SER A 786 10.81 26.63 -8.01
CA SER A 786 11.44 27.21 -6.81
C SER A 786 12.21 26.16 -5.99
N LEU A 787 11.66 24.96 -5.84
CA LEU A 787 12.33 23.86 -5.14
C LEU A 787 13.53 23.32 -5.93
N LEU A 788 13.41 23.20 -7.25
CA LEU A 788 14.50 22.80 -8.14
C LEU A 788 15.66 23.79 -8.08
N GLU A 789 15.36 25.09 -8.12
CA GLU A 789 16.36 26.15 -8.00
C GLU A 789 17.05 26.11 -6.62
N SER A 790 16.27 25.95 -5.56
CA SER A 790 16.80 25.84 -4.18
C SER A 790 17.72 24.62 -4.01
N PHE A 791 17.38 23.50 -4.64
CA PHE A 791 18.23 22.30 -4.67
C PHE A 791 19.50 22.52 -5.51
N ALA A 792 19.37 23.09 -6.71
CA ALA A 792 20.49 23.34 -7.62
C ALA A 792 21.51 24.34 -7.04
N GLN A 793 21.04 25.34 -6.29
CA GLN A 793 21.88 26.33 -5.60
C GLN A 793 22.43 25.83 -4.26
N ASN A 794 22.21 24.56 -3.88
CA ASN A 794 22.56 23.99 -2.57
C ASN A 794 21.98 24.75 -1.35
N LYS A 795 20.90 25.53 -1.53
CA LYS A 795 20.14 26.12 -0.42
C LYS A 795 19.35 25.05 0.35
N MET A 796 19.03 23.94 -0.32
CA MET A 796 18.29 22.80 0.22
C MET A 796 18.97 21.49 -0.19
N VAL A 797 19.17 20.57 0.75
CA VAL A 797 19.82 19.25 0.50
C VAL A 797 18.80 18.13 0.21
N TYR A 798 17.51 18.44 0.30
CA TYR A 798 16.41 17.48 0.23
C TYR A 798 15.87 17.37 -1.20
N GLY A 799 16.50 16.57 -2.05
CA GLY A 799 16.04 16.36 -3.43
C GLY A 799 14.63 15.77 -3.49
N GLU A 800 14.23 15.03 -2.47
CA GLU A 800 12.90 14.43 -2.33
C GLU A 800 11.79 15.44 -1.96
N ALA A 801 12.14 16.67 -1.57
CA ALA A 801 11.16 17.75 -1.35
C ALA A 801 10.51 18.22 -2.66
N VAL A 802 11.19 18.00 -3.80
CA VAL A 802 10.75 18.40 -5.14
C VAL A 802 9.68 17.42 -5.65
N SER A 803 8.50 17.44 -5.02
CA SER A 803 7.42 16.48 -5.28
C SER A 803 6.09 17.19 -5.48
N THR A 804 5.46 16.95 -6.64
CA THR A 804 4.11 17.48 -6.91
C THR A 804 3.03 16.96 -5.96
N ASP A 805 3.20 15.79 -5.36
CA ASP A 805 2.22 15.26 -4.40
C ASP A 805 2.21 16.10 -3.11
N ALA A 806 3.38 16.46 -2.57
CA ALA A 806 3.49 17.32 -1.39
C ALA A 806 2.88 18.71 -1.67
N ILE A 807 3.17 19.29 -2.84
CA ILE A 807 2.60 20.57 -3.28
C ILE A 807 1.06 20.48 -3.36
N ARG A 808 0.52 19.42 -4.00
CA ARG A 808 -0.94 19.22 -4.10
C ARG A 808 -1.59 18.99 -2.74
N ASN A 809 -0.91 18.31 -1.81
CA ASN A 809 -1.41 18.10 -0.46
C ASN A 809 -1.43 19.40 0.34
N CYS A 810 -0.41 20.25 0.22
CA CYS A 810 -0.41 21.60 0.78
C CYS A 810 -1.56 22.45 0.22
N LEU A 811 -1.83 22.41 -1.09
CA LEU A 811 -3.00 23.09 -1.67
C LEU A 811 -4.34 22.56 -1.10
N ARG A 812 -4.44 21.24 -0.83
CA ARG A 812 -5.64 20.68 -0.17
C ARG A 812 -5.78 21.19 1.26
N LEU A 813 -4.67 21.30 1.99
CA LEU A 813 -4.64 21.88 3.34
C LEU A 813 -5.09 23.34 3.32
N LEU A 814 -4.52 24.18 2.45
CA LEU A 814 -4.90 25.59 2.34
C LEU A 814 -6.37 25.76 1.94
N ARG A 815 -6.91 24.86 1.12
CA ARG A 815 -8.34 24.83 0.82
C ARG A 815 -9.17 24.43 2.04
N GLN A 816 -8.69 23.48 2.84
CA GLN A 816 -9.35 23.06 4.09
C GLN A 816 -9.37 24.20 5.12
N TRP A 817 -8.31 25.02 5.17
CA TRP A 817 -8.23 26.23 5.99
C TRP A 817 -9.07 27.41 5.45
N GLY A 818 -9.72 27.26 4.29
CA GLY A 818 -10.48 28.33 3.65
C GLY A 818 -9.61 29.46 3.11
N VAL A 819 -8.29 29.24 2.95
CA VAL A 819 -7.34 30.23 2.40
C VAL A 819 -7.48 30.32 0.89
N ILE A 820 -7.76 29.19 0.24
CA ILE A 820 -7.95 29.13 -1.21
C ILE A 820 -9.25 28.42 -1.58
N GLU A 821 -9.87 28.89 -2.65
CA GLU A 821 -10.96 28.24 -3.36
C GLU A 821 -10.43 27.60 -4.64
N MET A 822 -10.89 26.39 -4.92
CA MET A 822 -10.59 25.68 -6.16
C MET A 822 -11.86 25.46 -6.96
N TYR A 823 -11.94 26.01 -8.16
CA TYR A 823 -13.06 25.84 -9.07
C TYR A 823 -12.58 25.39 -10.45
N THR A 824 -13.51 24.95 -11.29
CA THR A 824 -13.20 24.55 -12.67
C THR A 824 -13.75 25.60 -13.62
N ASP A 825 -12.88 26.21 -14.42
CA ASP A 825 -13.26 27.14 -15.49
C ASP A 825 -12.72 26.63 -16.82
N LYS A 826 -13.55 26.60 -17.86
CA LYS A 826 -13.19 26.13 -19.22
C LYS A 826 -12.38 24.81 -19.26
N ARG A 827 -12.70 23.85 -18.37
CA ARG A 827 -12.02 22.53 -18.18
C ARG A 827 -10.65 22.57 -17.49
N GLU A 828 -10.20 23.72 -17.02
CA GLU A 828 -9.01 23.86 -16.20
C GLU A 828 -9.36 24.11 -14.73
N ARG A 829 -8.51 23.64 -13.83
CA ARG A 829 -8.68 23.86 -12.39
C ARG A 829 -8.00 25.18 -12.02
N MET A 830 -8.79 26.13 -11.54
CA MET A 830 -8.36 27.45 -11.10
C MET A 830 -8.22 27.48 -9.58
N ILE A 831 -7.30 28.32 -9.10
CA ILE A 831 -7.12 28.64 -7.70
C ILE A 831 -7.42 30.13 -7.53
N ARG A 832 -8.22 30.46 -6.53
CA ARG A 832 -8.47 31.83 -6.07
C ARG A 832 -8.14 31.92 -4.58
N VAL A 833 -7.44 32.97 -4.18
CA VAL A 833 -7.21 33.28 -2.76
C VAL A 833 -8.46 33.94 -2.18
N SER A 834 -8.96 33.40 -1.07
CA SER A 834 -10.18 33.89 -0.44
C SER A 834 -9.90 35.11 0.45
N ALA A 835 -10.82 36.08 0.52
CA ALA A 835 -10.74 37.17 1.50
C ALA A 835 -10.90 36.59 2.93
N PRO A 836 -10.13 37.05 3.94
CA PRO A 836 -9.23 38.21 3.97
C PRO A 836 -7.75 37.93 3.62
N TYR A 837 -7.43 36.77 3.03
CA TYR A 837 -6.07 36.33 2.74
C TYR A 837 -5.46 36.91 1.46
N ASP A 838 -6.23 37.66 0.70
CA ASP A 838 -5.76 38.42 -0.47
C ASP A 838 -4.72 39.50 -0.08
N ASN A 839 -4.73 39.93 1.19
CA ASN A 839 -3.72 40.82 1.74
C ASN A 839 -2.43 40.06 2.07
N GLN A 840 -1.27 40.61 1.65
CA GLN A 840 0.05 40.00 1.91
C GLN A 840 0.28 39.71 3.40
N ARG A 841 -0.13 40.62 4.30
CA ARG A 841 0.03 40.43 5.76
C ARG A 841 -0.76 39.22 6.28
N SER A 842 -2.01 39.07 5.85
CA SER A 842 -2.86 37.93 6.24
C SER A 842 -2.29 36.62 5.68
N MET A 843 -1.75 36.65 4.45
CA MET A 843 -1.08 35.49 3.85
C MET A 843 0.22 35.15 4.58
N ASP A 844 1.00 36.15 5.00
CA ASP A 844 2.22 35.96 5.78
C ASP A 844 1.92 35.30 7.15
N GLU A 845 0.81 35.66 7.79
CA GLU A 845 0.34 35.03 9.03
C GLU A 845 -0.03 33.54 8.81
N VAL A 846 -0.71 33.22 7.70
CA VAL A 846 -0.98 31.82 7.32
C VAL A 846 0.32 31.07 7.07
N CYS A 847 1.24 31.68 6.32
CA CYS A 847 2.52 31.09 6.01
C CYS A 847 3.38 30.87 7.27
N ALA A 848 3.33 31.78 8.23
CA ALA A 848 4.04 31.68 9.50
C ALA A 848 3.66 30.41 10.29
N ASN A 849 2.41 29.94 10.18
CA ASN A 849 1.96 28.70 10.80
C ASN A 849 2.70 27.46 10.29
N ILE A 850 3.19 27.50 9.04
CA ILE A 850 3.99 26.42 8.44
C ILE A 850 5.48 26.70 8.63
N TYR A 851 5.93 27.94 8.43
CA TYR A 851 7.35 28.31 8.51
C TYR A 851 7.95 28.08 9.89
N LYS A 852 7.18 28.26 10.97
CA LYS A 852 7.65 27.99 12.33
C LYS A 852 8.12 26.55 12.57
N PHE A 853 7.67 25.59 11.75
CA PHE A 853 8.14 24.20 11.79
C PHE A 853 9.24 23.92 10.75
N ASN A 854 9.43 24.80 9.77
CA ASN A 854 10.46 24.70 8.73
C ASN A 854 11.72 25.54 9.06
N MET A 855 12.13 25.60 10.33
CA MET A 855 13.22 26.47 10.80
C MET A 855 14.61 25.88 10.57
N ALA A 856 15.63 26.72 10.35
CA ALA A 856 17.02 26.27 10.34
C ALA A 856 17.46 25.92 11.77
N THR A 857 17.39 24.64 12.14
CA THR A 857 17.75 24.18 13.48
C THR A 857 19.26 23.94 13.57
N PRO A 858 19.94 24.23 14.69
CA PRO A 858 21.37 23.94 14.87
C PRO A 858 21.70 22.44 14.83
N VAL A 859 20.68 21.59 14.98
CA VAL A 859 20.79 20.14 14.92
C VAL A 859 20.99 19.62 13.49
N LEU A 860 20.53 20.33 12.45
CA LEU A 860 20.56 19.92 11.04
C LEU A 860 21.81 20.43 10.31
#